data_AF-A0A2D5WGH2-F1
#
_entry.id   AF-A0A2D5WGH2-F1
#
_cell.length_a   1.000
_cell.length_b   1.000
_cell.length_c   1.000
_cell.angle_alpha   90.00
_cell.angle_beta   90.00
_cell.angle_gamma   90.00
#
_symmetry.space_group_name_H-M   'P 1'
#
loop_
_entity.id
_entity.type
_entity.pdbx_description
1 polymer ?
#
loop_
_entity_poly.entity_id
_entity_poly.type
_entity_poly.pdbx_seq_one_letter_code
_entity_poly.pdbx_strand_id
1 'polypeptide(L)'
;MFLALALGQAAEKPVQVVVMDPLALPLSCSCVEGVGQRRYDKLADHLSKALGRPFKLTFEESLDLALRRILSKPDFIIGKDAMVRFDANRLKLTVTPLADLTDRDGRTTHRGVFLVRSGDPAKRLADLSGRAVMLGPAEEAETHLAAKTALRQARLAKPAKLDSAGAIDSGVLALGDGEVAAAVVPDYLPPLLVGCGKVEPGAVRVLAKTPPVPGVRLFRTDVVDDVLAKRVLAEITGLAKRKELLVALESARGFVKPLGQSAWLDWRGPDRLGQAPTLPSQLPEKLNKIWSAKLTGPAVAGPAATAKRVIIPDKSRGGTHDLFRCLDATDGSEVWRLEYDADRELDYSNSPRATPVIHEGLVYLHGALGDLHCVRLDTGAVVWRTNFYREYGGKLLTWGSSSPPLIVDDKLIINPGAPGASVAALDRKTGRLIWKTPGHAAAYSAFVAGKLGGRRQFIGYDSGSVGGWDPATGGRLWEHVPREGADFNVTTPLIHDDQLLLATENNATRLHAFLPDGKINPKPAMANGSLAPDTCSPIIVGDRVFATAYGEMYCLDLKDKLKTVWVAEDDMFYDHSNVIGGNGRVLVWTQSGDLLLLDAAANEFKPIARLRPFGEGKVDSMSHPAIVGSRLYLRGPSELACFQLGTD
;
A
#
# COMPACT_ATOMS: atom_id res chain seq x y z
N MET A 1 5.04 -47.79 -41.25
CA MET A 1 3.84 -47.00 -40.88
C MET A 1 3.58 -47.31 -39.40
N PHE A 2 3.89 -46.50 -38.39
CA PHE A 2 4.37 -45.12 -38.27
C PHE A 2 5.36 -45.07 -37.08
N LEU A 3 6.45 -44.31 -37.24
CA LEU A 3 7.30 -43.83 -36.15
C LEU A 3 6.46 -42.96 -35.18
N ALA A 4 6.50 -43.25 -33.88
CA ALA A 4 6.13 -42.29 -32.85
C ALA A 4 7.41 -41.65 -32.29
N LEU A 5 7.70 -40.43 -32.71
CA LEU A 5 8.75 -39.59 -32.11
C LEU A 5 8.36 -39.28 -30.66
N ALA A 6 9.21 -39.69 -29.71
CA ALA A 6 9.28 -39.07 -28.41
C ALA A 6 9.88 -37.66 -28.58
N LEU A 7 9.03 -36.64 -28.56
CA LEU A 7 9.47 -35.25 -28.38
C LEU A 7 10.00 -35.12 -26.95
N GLY A 8 11.31 -35.11 -26.79
CA GLY A 8 11.96 -34.77 -25.53
C GLY A 8 11.54 -33.36 -25.09
N GLN A 9 10.92 -33.25 -23.92
CA GLN A 9 10.77 -31.97 -23.25
C GLN A 9 12.18 -31.44 -22.95
N ALA A 10 12.55 -30.32 -23.56
CA ALA A 10 13.76 -29.60 -23.17
C ALA A 10 13.66 -29.27 -21.68
N ALA A 11 14.63 -29.74 -20.88
CA ALA A 11 14.65 -29.47 -19.45
C ALA A 11 14.63 -27.95 -19.21
N GLU A 12 13.66 -27.46 -18.44
CA GLU A 12 13.57 -26.04 -18.11
C GLU A 12 14.87 -25.54 -17.45
N LYS A 13 15.35 -24.37 -17.86
CA LYS A 13 16.57 -23.76 -17.30
C LYS A 13 16.44 -23.58 -15.77
N PRO A 14 17.47 -23.86 -14.97
CA PRO A 14 17.43 -23.62 -13.52
C PRO A 14 17.11 -22.17 -13.17
N VAL A 15 16.31 -21.95 -12.13
CA VAL A 15 16.02 -20.63 -11.55
C VAL A 15 17.28 -20.12 -10.87
N GLN A 16 17.81 -18.98 -11.29
CA GLN A 16 18.98 -18.32 -10.71
C GLN A 16 18.56 -17.43 -9.55
N VAL A 17 19.06 -17.72 -8.36
CA VAL A 17 18.84 -16.88 -7.17
C VAL A 17 20.18 -16.35 -6.69
N VAL A 18 20.31 -15.04 -6.63
CA VAL A 18 21.46 -14.38 -6.00
C VAL A 18 21.15 -14.12 -4.53
N VAL A 19 22.07 -14.47 -3.64
CA VAL A 19 21.95 -14.25 -2.19
C VAL A 19 23.05 -13.29 -1.76
N MET A 20 22.64 -12.13 -1.25
CA MET A 20 23.47 -11.03 -0.76
C MET A 20 23.19 -10.72 0.72
N ASP A 21 22.54 -11.65 1.43
CA ASP A 21 22.29 -11.53 2.86
C ASP A 21 23.59 -11.80 3.64
N PRO A 22 24.15 -10.84 4.40
CA PRO A 22 25.41 -11.02 5.14
C PRO A 22 25.36 -12.16 6.17
N LEU A 23 24.15 -12.55 6.57
CA LEU A 23 23.90 -13.64 7.52
C LEU A 23 23.75 -15.01 6.83
N ALA A 24 23.84 -15.08 5.50
CA ALA A 24 23.85 -16.36 4.80
C ALA A 24 25.11 -17.16 5.15
N LEU A 25 24.95 -18.47 5.42
CA LEU A 25 26.06 -19.37 5.80
C LEU A 25 27.34 -19.17 4.95
N PRO A 26 27.29 -19.10 3.60
CA PRO A 26 28.51 -18.93 2.80
C PRO A 26 29.15 -17.53 2.84
N LEU A 27 28.41 -16.51 3.29
CA LEU A 27 28.87 -15.12 3.38
C LEU A 27 29.24 -14.71 4.82
N SER A 28 28.78 -15.47 5.81
CA SER A 28 28.93 -15.16 7.22
C SER A 28 30.17 -15.83 7.83
N CYS A 29 30.82 -15.20 8.81
CA CYS A 29 31.91 -15.81 9.59
C CYS A 29 31.44 -17.05 10.38
N SER A 30 32.31 -18.06 10.57
CA SER A 30 32.00 -19.26 11.38
C SER A 30 31.65 -18.95 12.84
N CYS A 31 32.16 -17.83 13.36
CA CYS A 31 31.89 -17.29 14.68
C CYS A 31 30.43 -16.86 14.94
N VAL A 32 29.55 -16.90 13.92
CA VAL A 32 28.13 -16.51 14.03
C VAL A 32 27.18 -17.72 14.19
N GLU A 33 27.74 -18.93 14.28
CA GLU A 33 26.97 -20.16 14.51
C GLU A 33 26.13 -20.04 15.79
N GLY A 34 24.81 -20.25 15.67
CA GLY A 34 23.85 -20.11 16.77
C GLY A 34 23.34 -18.69 17.05
N VAL A 35 23.98 -17.66 16.49
CA VAL A 35 23.65 -16.23 16.72
C VAL A 35 22.96 -15.56 15.52
N GLY A 36 23.02 -16.15 14.32
CA GLY A 36 22.52 -15.46 13.12
C GLY A 36 22.71 -16.13 11.77
N GLN A 37 22.92 -17.44 11.64
CA GLN A 37 23.39 -18.05 10.38
C GLN A 37 22.26 -18.72 9.57
N ARG A 38 21.96 -18.16 8.39
CA ARG A 38 20.85 -18.60 7.53
C ARG A 38 21.26 -19.58 6.45
N ARG A 39 20.50 -20.66 6.33
CA ARG A 39 20.69 -21.80 5.41
C ARG A 39 19.74 -21.71 4.22
N TYR A 40 20.06 -20.81 3.28
CA TYR A 40 19.29 -20.65 2.04
C TYR A 40 19.36 -21.88 1.12
N ASP A 41 20.36 -22.75 1.25
CA ASP A 41 20.43 -24.04 0.57
C ASP A 41 19.20 -24.91 0.88
N LYS A 42 18.73 -24.91 2.12
CA LYS A 42 17.52 -25.65 2.53
C LYS A 42 16.25 -25.08 1.90
N LEU A 43 16.19 -23.76 1.75
CA LEU A 43 15.11 -23.09 1.04
C LEU A 43 15.12 -23.44 -0.46
N ALA A 44 16.29 -23.42 -1.10
CA ALA A 44 16.43 -23.78 -2.50
C ALA A 44 16.05 -25.24 -2.77
N ASP A 45 16.44 -26.17 -1.90
CA ASP A 45 16.04 -27.58 -1.97
C ASP A 45 14.52 -27.73 -1.89
N HIS A 46 13.89 -27.00 -0.96
CA HIS A 46 12.45 -27.00 -0.79
C HIS A 46 11.72 -26.47 -2.03
N LEU A 47 12.11 -25.29 -2.53
CA LEU A 47 11.51 -24.69 -3.73
C LEU A 47 11.73 -25.57 -4.96
N SER A 48 12.89 -26.19 -5.10
CA SER A 48 13.19 -27.09 -6.21
C SER A 48 12.24 -28.30 -6.24
N LYS A 49 11.99 -28.90 -5.08
CA LYS A 49 11.06 -30.03 -4.93
C LYS A 49 9.61 -29.59 -5.15
N ALA A 50 9.19 -28.48 -4.55
CA ALA A 50 7.80 -28.00 -4.62
C ALA A 50 7.42 -27.54 -6.03
N LEU A 51 8.36 -26.94 -6.76
CA LEU A 51 8.09 -26.35 -8.07
C LEU A 51 8.48 -27.23 -9.25
N GLY A 52 9.20 -28.34 -9.00
CA GLY A 52 9.66 -29.26 -10.05
C GLY A 52 10.76 -28.68 -10.94
N ARG A 53 11.46 -27.63 -10.48
CA ARG A 53 12.47 -26.90 -11.26
C ARG A 53 13.65 -26.53 -10.35
N PRO A 54 14.92 -26.81 -10.74
CA PRO A 54 16.07 -26.53 -9.87
C PRO A 54 16.25 -25.05 -9.55
N PHE A 55 16.51 -24.71 -8.28
CA PHE A 55 16.91 -23.38 -7.80
C PHE A 55 18.41 -23.36 -7.54
N LYS A 56 19.16 -22.61 -8.35
CA LYS A 56 20.61 -22.47 -8.24
C LYS A 56 20.96 -21.18 -7.48
N LEU A 57 21.61 -21.33 -6.34
CA LEU A 57 22.05 -20.20 -5.52
C LEU A 57 23.43 -19.70 -5.95
N THR A 58 23.61 -18.38 -5.98
CA THR A 58 24.90 -17.71 -6.08
C THR A 58 25.04 -16.75 -4.92
N PHE A 59 26.07 -16.92 -4.10
CA PHE A 59 26.33 -16.09 -2.92
C PHE A 59 27.43 -15.09 -3.26
N GLU A 60 27.14 -13.80 -3.14
CA GLU A 60 28.10 -12.71 -3.36
C GLU A 60 27.73 -11.49 -2.53
N GLU A 61 28.71 -10.68 -2.16
CA GLU A 61 28.51 -9.47 -1.33
C GLU A 61 27.93 -8.29 -2.13
N SER A 62 28.05 -8.32 -3.46
CA SER A 62 27.47 -7.34 -4.38
C SER A 62 26.85 -8.00 -5.60
N LEU A 63 25.85 -7.34 -6.18
CA LEU A 63 25.19 -7.84 -7.39
C LEU A 63 26.12 -7.81 -8.61
N ASP A 64 27.09 -6.88 -8.64
CA ASP A 64 28.08 -6.78 -9.71
C ASP A 64 28.94 -8.04 -9.81
N LEU A 65 29.47 -8.51 -8.67
CA LEU A 65 30.21 -9.77 -8.57
C LEU A 65 29.34 -10.96 -8.95
N ALA A 66 28.09 -10.98 -8.48
CA ALA A 66 27.14 -12.04 -8.81
C ALA A 66 26.91 -12.14 -10.32
N LEU A 67 26.66 -11.01 -11.00
CA LEU A 67 26.44 -10.96 -12.44
C LEU A 67 27.67 -11.43 -13.24
N ARG A 68 28.88 -11.07 -12.81
CA ARG A 68 30.13 -11.56 -13.43
C ARG A 68 30.28 -13.08 -13.32
N ARG A 69 29.78 -13.67 -12.23
CA ARG A 69 29.84 -15.12 -12.00
C ARG A 69 28.77 -15.88 -12.79
N ILE A 70 27.53 -15.40 -12.79
CA ILE A 70 26.40 -16.11 -13.43
C ILE A 70 26.28 -15.81 -14.92
N LEU A 71 26.89 -14.72 -15.41
CA LEU A 71 26.89 -14.28 -16.82
C LEU A 71 25.47 -14.11 -17.40
N SER A 72 24.48 -13.86 -16.54
CA SER A 72 23.07 -13.64 -16.89
C SER A 72 22.39 -12.72 -15.86
N LYS A 73 21.19 -12.23 -16.17
CA LYS A 73 20.33 -11.65 -15.13
C LYS A 73 19.85 -12.76 -14.18
N PRO A 74 19.82 -12.53 -12.85
CA PRO A 74 19.22 -13.48 -11.92
C PRO A 74 17.70 -13.41 -12.02
N ASP A 75 17.01 -14.50 -11.69
CA ASP A 75 15.55 -14.53 -11.59
C ASP A 75 15.11 -13.85 -10.27
N PHE A 76 15.76 -14.24 -9.17
CA PHE A 76 15.47 -13.69 -7.86
C PHE A 76 16.72 -13.22 -7.14
N ILE A 77 16.55 -12.28 -6.21
CA ILE A 77 17.61 -11.77 -5.36
C ILE A 77 17.13 -11.80 -3.90
N ILE A 78 17.91 -12.39 -3.00
CA ILE A 78 17.68 -12.35 -1.55
C ILE A 78 18.74 -11.44 -0.94
N GLY A 79 18.32 -10.36 -0.27
CA GLY A 79 19.27 -9.44 0.37
C GLY A 79 18.59 -8.29 1.09
N LYS A 80 19.37 -7.45 1.77
CA LYS A 80 18.87 -6.22 2.41
C LYS A 80 18.28 -5.28 1.37
N ASP A 81 17.13 -4.66 1.66
CA ASP A 81 16.41 -3.83 0.69
C ASP A 81 17.27 -2.70 0.10
N ALA A 82 17.99 -1.98 0.95
CA ALA A 82 18.81 -0.84 0.54
C ALA A 82 19.97 -1.26 -0.39
N MET A 83 20.69 -2.33 -0.02
CA MET A 83 21.84 -2.83 -0.80
C MET A 83 21.40 -3.34 -2.17
N VAL A 84 20.37 -4.18 -2.22
CA VAL A 84 19.86 -4.73 -3.49
C VAL A 84 19.41 -3.61 -4.41
N ARG A 85 18.69 -2.61 -3.89
CA ARG A 85 18.24 -1.45 -4.69
C ARG A 85 19.38 -0.55 -5.14
N PHE A 86 20.38 -0.35 -4.29
CA PHE A 86 21.56 0.46 -4.60
C PHE A 86 22.31 -0.15 -5.81
N ASP A 87 22.65 -1.43 -5.72
CA ASP A 87 23.33 -2.14 -6.80
C ASP A 87 22.46 -2.28 -8.04
N ALA A 88 21.18 -2.64 -7.89
CA ALA A 88 20.26 -2.78 -9.02
C ALA A 88 20.10 -1.47 -9.80
N ASN A 89 20.02 -0.33 -9.11
CA ASN A 89 19.97 0.98 -9.77
C ASN A 89 21.25 1.28 -10.56
N ARG A 90 22.43 1.04 -9.97
CA ARG A 90 23.73 1.23 -10.64
C ARG A 90 23.87 0.34 -11.87
N LEU A 91 23.37 -0.90 -11.78
CA LEU A 91 23.43 -1.91 -12.84
C LEU A 91 22.25 -1.84 -13.81
N LYS A 92 21.32 -0.89 -13.63
CA LYS A 92 20.09 -0.73 -14.42
C LYS A 92 19.24 -2.02 -14.47
N LEU A 93 19.21 -2.76 -13.37
CA LEU A 93 18.36 -3.94 -13.20
C LEU A 93 17.07 -3.54 -12.48
N THR A 94 15.92 -3.89 -13.06
CA THR A 94 14.63 -3.68 -12.41
C THR A 94 14.38 -4.78 -11.38
N VAL A 95 14.12 -4.39 -10.14
CA VAL A 95 13.83 -5.31 -9.03
C VAL A 95 12.52 -4.92 -8.34
N THR A 96 11.67 -5.90 -8.05
CA THR A 96 10.42 -5.70 -7.30
C THR A 96 10.41 -6.61 -6.06
N PRO A 97 10.17 -6.07 -4.85
CA PRO A 97 10.12 -6.89 -3.65
C PRO A 97 8.92 -7.84 -3.73
N LEU A 98 9.17 -9.12 -3.47
CA LEU A 98 8.19 -10.21 -3.52
C LEU A 98 7.78 -10.67 -2.12
N ALA A 99 8.72 -10.70 -1.15
CA ALA A 99 8.48 -11.07 0.24
C ALA A 99 9.54 -10.49 1.20
N ASP A 100 9.17 -10.23 2.46
CA ASP A 100 10.05 -9.84 3.55
C ASP A 100 10.39 -11.06 4.42
N LEU A 101 11.67 -11.28 4.74
CA LEU A 101 12.07 -12.32 5.69
C LEU A 101 11.86 -11.82 7.13
N THR A 102 11.20 -12.63 7.96
CA THR A 102 11.06 -12.33 9.39
C THR A 102 12.31 -12.76 10.17
N ASP A 103 12.69 -12.00 11.20
CA ASP A 103 13.68 -12.44 12.21
C ASP A 103 13.07 -13.46 13.19
N ARG A 104 13.85 -13.90 14.19
CA ARG A 104 13.41 -14.85 15.23
C ARG A 104 12.28 -14.30 16.11
N ASP A 105 12.11 -12.98 16.17
CA ASP A 105 11.03 -12.28 16.89
C ASP A 105 9.83 -11.96 15.99
N GLY A 106 9.86 -12.34 14.71
CA GLY A 106 8.79 -12.10 13.74
C GLY A 106 8.80 -10.73 13.07
N ARG A 107 9.83 -9.90 13.30
CA ARG A 107 9.97 -8.57 12.69
C ARG A 107 10.54 -8.67 11.28
N THR A 108 10.12 -7.78 10.39
CA THR A 108 10.62 -7.67 9.00
C THR A 108 11.56 -6.48 8.79
N THR A 109 11.97 -5.82 9.88
CA THR A 109 12.74 -4.58 9.85
C THR A 109 14.03 -4.73 10.66
N HIS A 110 15.06 -3.98 10.28
CA HIS A 110 16.38 -3.93 10.92
C HIS A 110 16.64 -2.53 11.46
N ARG A 111 17.57 -2.43 12.42
CA ARG A 111 18.00 -1.16 13.00
C ARG A 111 19.52 -1.09 13.06
N GLY A 112 20.04 0.12 13.01
CA GLY A 112 21.37 0.44 13.48
C GLY A 112 21.37 0.68 14.98
N VAL A 113 22.51 0.46 15.61
CA VAL A 113 22.79 0.82 17.00
C VAL A 113 23.97 1.76 17.05
N PHE A 114 23.81 2.87 17.77
CA PHE A 114 24.91 3.76 18.11
C PHE A 114 25.67 3.12 19.25
N LEU A 115 26.90 2.69 19.00
CA LEU A 115 27.84 2.21 19.99
C LEU A 115 28.72 3.35 20.49
N VAL A 116 28.96 3.37 21.79
CA VAL A 116 29.97 4.20 22.44
C VAL A 116 30.85 3.31 23.32
N ARG A 117 32.07 3.76 23.66
CA ARG A 117 32.89 3.08 24.67
C ARG A 117 32.14 3.04 25.99
N SER A 118 32.29 1.97 26.78
CA SER A 118 31.51 1.78 28.01
C SER A 118 31.67 2.91 29.01
N GLY A 119 32.88 3.45 29.13
CA GLY A 119 33.19 4.62 29.98
C GLY A 119 32.81 5.98 29.40
N ASP A 120 32.22 6.04 28.19
CA ASP A 120 31.81 7.32 27.59
C ASP A 120 30.69 7.98 28.43
N PRO A 121 30.72 9.30 28.66
CA PRO A 121 29.69 9.96 29.47
C PRO A 121 28.33 10.13 28.75
N ALA A 122 28.23 9.93 27.43
CA ALA A 122 27.00 10.16 26.67
C ALA A 122 25.86 9.22 27.10
N LYS A 123 24.71 9.76 27.47
CA LYS A 123 23.53 8.99 27.87
C LYS A 123 22.45 8.95 26.80
N ARG A 124 22.48 9.90 25.86
CA ARG A 124 21.53 10.02 24.74
C ARG A 124 22.22 10.57 23.49
N LEU A 125 21.57 10.45 22.33
CA LEU A 125 22.10 10.96 21.05
C LEU A 125 22.44 12.44 21.09
N ALA A 126 21.68 13.27 21.81
CA ALA A 126 21.95 14.71 21.94
C ALA A 126 23.34 15.00 22.52
N ASP A 127 23.90 14.08 23.30
CA ASP A 127 25.22 14.22 23.92
C ASP A 127 26.36 13.95 22.91
N LEU A 128 26.04 13.57 21.67
CA LEU A 128 26.98 13.50 20.54
C LEU A 128 27.16 14.85 19.83
N SER A 129 26.59 15.92 20.37
CA SER A 129 26.64 17.27 19.80
C SER A 129 28.08 17.74 19.56
N GLY A 130 28.43 18.00 18.28
CA GLY A 130 29.77 18.42 17.86
C GLY A 130 30.85 17.31 17.89
N ARG A 131 30.51 16.08 18.27
CA ARG A 131 31.44 14.95 18.37
C ARG A 131 31.52 14.19 17.03
N ALA A 132 32.62 13.48 16.80
CA ALA A 132 32.79 12.65 15.61
C ALA A 132 32.00 11.34 15.74
N VAL A 133 31.21 11.01 14.71
CA VAL A 133 30.39 9.80 14.65
C VAL A 133 30.69 9.09 13.33
N MET A 134 31.13 7.83 13.42
CA MET A 134 31.32 6.98 12.25
C MET A 134 30.01 6.29 11.88
N LEU A 135 29.48 6.59 10.72
CA LEU A 135 28.35 5.89 10.13
C LEU A 135 28.82 4.62 9.41
N GLY A 136 27.92 3.67 9.18
CA GLY A 136 28.21 2.55 8.30
C GLY A 136 28.30 2.94 6.82
N PRO A 137 28.53 1.96 5.92
CA PRO A 137 28.59 2.17 4.47
C PRO A 137 27.36 2.88 3.92
N ALA A 138 27.52 3.67 2.86
CA ALA A 138 26.45 4.53 2.34
C ALA A 138 25.22 3.75 1.80
N GLU A 139 25.47 2.53 1.34
CA GLU A 139 24.51 1.55 0.85
C GLU A 139 23.71 0.84 1.96
N GLU A 140 24.13 0.96 3.23
CA GLU A 140 23.41 0.40 4.38
C GLU A 140 22.46 1.43 5.01
N ALA A 141 21.16 1.26 4.77
CA ALA A 141 20.18 2.24 5.22
C ALA A 141 20.10 2.36 6.74
N GLU A 142 20.23 1.25 7.49
CA GLU A 142 20.09 1.21 8.94
C GLU A 142 21.25 1.88 9.67
N THR A 143 22.48 1.80 9.14
CA THR A 143 23.69 2.35 9.76
C THR A 143 24.07 3.72 9.23
N HIS A 144 23.58 4.09 8.04
CA HIS A 144 23.92 5.34 7.39
C HIS A 144 22.74 6.33 7.32
N LEU A 145 21.69 6.02 6.54
CA LEU A 145 20.57 6.94 6.34
C LEU A 145 19.70 7.10 7.59
N ALA A 146 19.34 5.99 8.24
CA ALA A 146 18.55 5.98 9.46
C ALA A 146 19.33 6.59 10.63
N ALA A 147 20.65 6.43 10.65
CA ALA A 147 21.54 7.08 11.62
C ALA A 147 21.58 8.61 11.45
N LYS A 148 21.76 9.10 10.21
CA LYS A 148 21.66 10.54 9.90
C LYS A 148 20.30 11.09 10.32
N THR A 149 19.24 10.32 10.11
CA THR A 149 17.87 10.70 10.52
C THR A 149 17.75 10.77 12.04
N ALA A 150 18.25 9.77 12.77
CA ALA A 150 18.21 9.74 14.23
C ALA A 150 18.98 10.92 14.86
N LEU A 151 20.16 11.25 14.31
CA LEU A 151 20.96 12.39 14.77
C LEU A 151 20.27 13.74 14.50
N ARG A 152 19.59 13.89 13.36
CA ARG A 152 18.77 15.08 13.07
C ARG A 152 17.60 15.21 14.05
N GLN A 153 16.90 14.12 14.32
CA GLN A 153 15.77 14.09 15.26
C GLN A 153 16.20 14.37 16.70
N ALA A 154 17.45 14.06 17.07
CA ALA A 154 18.00 14.34 18.38
C ALA A 154 18.27 15.84 18.67
N ARG A 155 18.10 16.74 17.68
CA ARG A 155 18.26 18.20 17.82
C ARG A 155 19.56 18.61 18.52
N LEU A 156 20.68 18.13 17.99
CA LEU A 156 22.02 18.42 18.50
C LEU A 156 22.27 19.94 18.54
N ALA A 157 22.86 20.45 19.63
CA ALA A 157 23.19 21.88 19.76
C ALA A 157 24.25 22.32 18.74
N LYS A 158 25.16 21.42 18.38
CA LYS A 158 26.07 21.53 17.24
C LYS A 158 25.99 20.23 16.42
N PRO A 159 25.95 20.29 15.07
CA PRO A 159 25.97 19.09 14.25
C PRO A 159 27.16 18.19 14.62
N ALA A 160 26.92 16.88 14.69
CA ALA A 160 28.00 15.90 14.80
C ALA A 160 28.84 15.90 13.52
N LYS A 161 30.14 15.62 13.64
CA LYS A 161 31.02 15.39 12.49
C LYS A 161 30.79 13.96 12.02
N LEU A 162 30.35 13.79 10.77
CA LEU A 162 29.93 12.49 10.26
C LEU A 162 30.90 11.99 9.22
N ASP A 163 31.53 10.86 9.51
CA ASP A 163 32.32 10.09 8.56
C ASP A 163 31.58 8.79 8.23
N SER A 164 31.98 8.11 7.16
CA SER A 164 31.33 6.88 6.71
C SER A 164 32.36 5.80 6.49
N ALA A 165 32.15 4.68 7.16
CA ALA A 165 33.03 3.53 7.06
C ALA A 165 32.86 2.83 5.70
N GLY A 166 33.96 2.32 5.15
CA GLY A 166 33.94 1.49 3.94
C GLY A 166 33.46 0.06 4.19
N ALA A 167 33.47 -0.40 5.45
CA ALA A 167 32.94 -1.70 5.87
C ALA A 167 32.25 -1.59 7.24
N ILE A 168 31.34 -2.53 7.50
CA ILE A 168 30.41 -2.49 8.64
C ILE A 168 31.14 -2.52 10.00
N ASP A 169 32.28 -3.19 10.08
CA ASP A 169 33.08 -3.34 11.30
C ASP A 169 34.14 -2.24 11.49
N SER A 170 34.51 -1.52 10.43
CA SER A 170 35.56 -0.50 10.49
C SER A 170 35.22 0.64 11.43
N GLY A 171 33.94 1.00 11.55
CA GLY A 171 33.52 2.02 12.50
C GLY A 171 33.73 1.63 13.96
N VAL A 172 33.69 0.34 14.26
CA VAL A 172 33.92 -0.18 15.62
C VAL A 172 35.40 -0.14 15.97
N LEU A 173 36.28 -0.42 15.01
CA LEU A 173 37.73 -0.26 15.20
C LEU A 173 38.08 1.21 15.49
N ALA A 174 37.57 2.15 14.68
CA ALA A 174 37.74 3.58 14.92
C ALA A 174 37.17 4.03 16.29
N LEU A 175 36.10 3.38 16.78
CA LEU A 175 35.57 3.61 18.12
C LEU A 175 36.49 3.05 19.21
N GLY A 176 37.10 1.89 18.99
CA GLY A 176 38.09 1.28 19.89
C GLY A 176 39.35 2.14 20.02
N ASP A 177 39.86 2.62 18.89
CA ASP A 177 41.09 3.42 18.79
C ASP A 177 40.92 4.88 19.28
N GLY A 178 39.70 5.29 19.62
CA GLY A 178 39.43 6.63 20.14
C GLY A 178 39.21 7.71 19.08
N GLU A 179 39.27 7.36 17.79
CA GLU A 179 39.14 8.29 16.66
C GLU A 179 37.75 8.91 16.58
N VAL A 180 36.72 8.13 16.91
CA VAL A 180 35.34 8.60 16.98
C VAL A 180 34.73 8.43 18.37
N ALA A 181 33.71 9.25 18.65
CA ALA A 181 32.94 9.19 19.88
C ALA A 181 31.86 8.11 19.84
N ALA A 182 31.30 7.85 18.66
CA ALA A 182 30.32 6.81 18.45
C ALA A 182 30.50 6.18 17.06
N ALA A 183 30.11 4.91 16.95
CA ALA A 183 30.02 4.20 15.68
C ALA A 183 28.63 3.60 15.53
N VAL A 184 28.12 3.54 14.29
CA VAL A 184 26.81 2.95 14.01
C VAL A 184 26.99 1.64 13.27
N VAL A 185 26.46 0.56 13.86
CA VAL A 185 26.51 -0.79 13.29
C VAL A 185 25.11 -1.42 13.28
N PRO A 186 24.85 -2.47 12.48
CA PRO A 186 23.59 -3.20 12.55
C PRO A 186 23.39 -3.80 13.96
N ASP A 187 22.15 -3.87 14.42
CA ASP A 187 21.80 -4.31 15.77
C ASP A 187 22.16 -5.77 16.09
N TYR A 188 22.32 -6.61 15.06
CA TYR A 188 22.83 -7.97 15.19
C TYR A 188 24.36 -8.05 15.37
N LEU A 189 25.11 -6.98 15.05
CA LEU A 189 26.57 -7.02 15.00
C LEU A 189 27.28 -6.97 16.37
N PRO A 190 26.83 -6.23 17.40
CA PRO A 190 27.48 -6.18 18.71
C PRO A 190 27.85 -7.54 19.33
N PRO A 191 26.95 -8.54 19.41
CA PRO A 191 27.34 -9.85 19.95
C PRO A 191 28.37 -10.56 19.07
N LEU A 192 28.36 -10.34 17.75
CA LEU A 192 29.30 -10.95 16.81
C LEU A 192 30.70 -10.37 16.95
N LEU A 193 30.82 -9.07 17.20
CA LEU A 193 32.11 -8.40 17.37
C LEU A 193 32.88 -8.95 18.57
N VAL A 194 32.16 -9.27 19.64
CA VAL A 194 32.73 -9.94 20.83
C VAL A 194 33.13 -11.37 20.50
N GLY A 195 32.26 -12.14 19.82
CA GLY A 195 32.56 -13.51 19.40
C GLY A 195 33.76 -13.63 18.45
N CYS A 196 34.01 -12.61 17.62
CA CYS A 196 35.17 -12.53 16.73
C CYS A 196 36.47 -12.07 17.40
N GLY A 197 36.43 -11.65 18.67
CA GLY A 197 37.55 -10.99 19.34
C GLY A 197 37.90 -9.60 18.79
N LYS A 198 37.00 -8.97 18.02
CA LYS A 198 37.18 -7.60 17.50
C LYS A 198 36.91 -6.52 18.55
N VAL A 199 36.14 -6.88 19.58
CA VAL A 199 35.81 -6.00 20.72
C VAL A 199 35.85 -6.85 22.00
N GLU A 200 36.52 -6.37 23.04
CA GLU A 200 36.51 -7.04 24.33
C GLU A 200 35.10 -7.03 24.96
N PRO A 201 34.68 -8.11 25.65
CA PRO A 201 33.41 -8.13 26.37
C PRO A 201 33.26 -6.92 27.30
N GLY A 202 32.20 -6.12 27.09
CA GLY A 202 31.93 -4.94 27.91
C GLY A 202 32.75 -3.70 27.57
N ALA A 203 33.57 -3.69 26.51
CA ALA A 203 34.31 -2.49 26.08
C ALA A 203 33.42 -1.40 25.44
N VAL A 204 32.28 -1.80 24.88
CA VAL A 204 31.29 -0.90 24.25
C VAL A 204 29.90 -1.12 24.81
N ARG A 205 29.06 -0.09 24.71
CA ARG A 205 27.63 -0.15 25.04
C ARG A 205 26.78 0.54 23.99
N VAL A 206 25.53 0.09 23.86
CA VAL A 206 24.54 0.73 23.00
C VAL A 206 24.04 2.01 23.64
N LEU A 207 24.23 3.14 22.96
CA LEU A 207 23.71 4.46 23.34
C LEU A 207 22.26 4.64 22.89
N ALA A 208 21.95 4.24 21.66
CA ALA A 208 20.63 4.40 21.06
C ALA A 208 20.45 3.46 19.85
N LYS A 209 19.20 3.30 19.40
CA LYS A 209 18.86 2.58 18.17
C LYS A 209 18.34 3.56 17.12
N THR A 210 18.58 3.29 15.84
CA THR A 210 17.98 4.06 14.74
C THR A 210 16.49 3.72 14.57
N PRO A 211 15.73 4.53 13.80
CA PRO A 211 14.46 4.10 13.24
C PRO A 211 14.61 2.78 12.46
N PRO A 212 13.57 1.94 12.43
CA PRO A 212 13.59 0.68 11.69
C PRO A 212 13.56 0.93 10.18
N VAL A 213 14.29 0.11 9.42
CA VAL A 213 14.26 0.07 7.96
C VAL A 213 13.89 -1.34 7.48
N PRO A 214 13.38 -1.51 6.24
CA PRO A 214 13.12 -2.84 5.72
C PRO A 214 14.36 -3.74 5.75
N GLY A 215 14.14 -5.00 6.13
CA GLY A 215 15.20 -5.98 6.30
C GLY A 215 15.63 -6.73 5.05
N VAL A 216 15.92 -8.01 5.26
CA VAL A 216 16.17 -8.97 4.17
C VAL A 216 14.87 -9.26 3.45
N ARG A 217 14.92 -9.20 2.12
CA ARG A 217 13.79 -9.42 1.23
C ARG A 217 14.15 -10.39 0.13
N LEU A 218 13.14 -11.05 -0.42
CA LEU A 218 13.19 -11.68 -1.72
C LEU A 218 12.67 -10.67 -2.75
N PHE A 219 13.45 -10.44 -3.80
CA PHE A 219 13.09 -9.64 -4.96
C PHE A 219 12.92 -10.53 -6.18
N ARG A 220 11.96 -10.20 -7.05
CA ARG A 220 11.94 -10.67 -8.43
C ARG A 220 12.60 -9.64 -9.34
N THR A 221 13.24 -10.10 -10.40
CA THR A 221 13.71 -9.24 -11.50
C THR A 221 12.70 -9.17 -12.64
N ASP A 222 12.99 -8.36 -13.65
CA ASP A 222 12.18 -8.21 -14.86
C ASP A 222 12.18 -9.43 -15.79
N VAL A 223 13.05 -10.42 -15.55
CA VAL A 223 13.10 -11.65 -16.37
C VAL A 223 12.15 -12.75 -15.87
N VAL A 224 11.56 -12.57 -14.68
CA VAL A 224 10.64 -13.55 -14.08
C VAL A 224 9.21 -13.23 -14.46
N ASP A 225 8.51 -14.19 -15.06
CA ASP A 225 7.09 -14.07 -15.34
C ASP A 225 6.22 -14.13 -14.07
N ASP A 226 4.99 -13.61 -14.17
CA ASP A 226 4.06 -13.55 -13.04
C ASP A 226 3.64 -14.93 -12.53
N VAL A 227 3.70 -15.99 -13.36
CA VAL A 227 3.30 -17.34 -12.96
C VAL A 227 4.33 -17.92 -12.01
N LEU A 228 5.61 -17.87 -12.37
CA LEU A 228 6.70 -18.32 -11.51
C LEU A 228 6.79 -17.47 -10.24
N ALA A 229 6.67 -16.14 -10.35
CA ALA A 229 6.68 -15.25 -9.19
C ALA A 229 5.56 -15.59 -8.18
N LYS A 230 4.34 -15.84 -8.67
CA LYS A 230 3.20 -16.23 -7.81
C LYS A 230 3.41 -17.58 -7.14
N ARG A 231 3.93 -18.58 -7.87
CA ARG A 231 4.22 -19.90 -7.33
C ARG A 231 5.31 -19.84 -6.25
N VAL A 232 6.40 -19.13 -6.51
CA VAL A 232 7.47 -18.90 -5.53
C VAL A 232 6.91 -18.18 -4.30
N LEU A 233 6.13 -17.11 -4.49
CA LEU A 233 5.51 -16.38 -3.39
C LEU A 233 4.61 -17.26 -2.51
N ALA A 234 3.80 -18.14 -3.12
CA ALA A 234 2.94 -19.06 -2.41
C ALA A 234 3.75 -20.03 -1.54
N GLU A 235 4.81 -20.63 -2.08
CA GLU A 235 5.66 -21.57 -1.35
C GLU A 235 6.42 -20.90 -0.20
N ILE A 236 7.07 -19.76 -0.45
CA ILE A 236 7.87 -19.08 0.58
C ILE A 236 7.01 -18.50 1.71
N THR A 237 5.75 -18.12 1.43
CA THR A 237 4.81 -17.65 2.47
C THR A 237 4.13 -18.79 3.21
N GLY A 238 4.12 -19.99 2.63
CA GLY A 238 3.70 -21.23 3.29
C GLY A 238 4.70 -21.78 4.33
N LEU A 239 5.91 -21.22 4.41
CA LEU A 239 6.99 -21.70 5.28
C LEU A 239 6.66 -21.64 6.77
N ALA A 240 5.70 -20.81 7.19
CA ALA A 240 5.24 -20.77 8.59
C ALA A 240 4.80 -22.14 9.13
N LYS A 241 4.45 -23.09 8.26
CA LYS A 241 4.06 -24.48 8.61
C LYS A 241 5.24 -25.47 8.59
N ARG A 242 6.48 -25.01 8.35
CA ARG A 242 7.67 -25.85 8.11
C ARG A 242 8.77 -25.54 9.12
N LYS A 243 8.66 -26.09 10.33
CA LYS A 243 9.57 -25.83 11.46
C LYS A 243 11.06 -25.96 11.10
N GLU A 244 11.43 -26.99 10.33
CA GLU A 244 12.83 -27.20 9.92
C GLU A 244 13.38 -26.06 9.05
N LEU A 245 12.55 -25.51 8.15
CA LEU A 245 12.94 -24.38 7.29
C LEU A 245 12.95 -23.06 8.08
N LEU A 246 12.06 -22.90 9.06
CA LEU A 246 12.08 -21.75 9.97
C LEU A 246 13.36 -21.71 10.81
N VAL A 247 13.79 -22.86 11.34
CA VAL A 247 15.07 -23.01 12.04
C VAL A 247 16.23 -22.71 11.10
N ALA A 248 16.22 -23.29 9.89
CA ALA A 248 17.25 -23.08 8.88
C ALA A 248 17.40 -21.61 8.47
N LEU A 249 16.30 -20.85 8.40
CA LEU A 249 16.30 -19.43 8.03
C LEU A 249 16.41 -18.47 9.24
N GLU A 250 16.51 -19.02 10.45
CA GLU A 250 16.46 -18.27 11.71
C GLU A 250 15.30 -17.28 11.77
N SER A 251 14.11 -17.77 11.43
CA SER A 251 12.96 -16.94 11.13
C SER A 251 11.73 -17.45 11.89
N ALA A 252 10.97 -16.55 12.51
CA ALA A 252 9.76 -16.93 13.23
C ALA A 252 8.66 -17.44 12.28
N ARG A 253 8.54 -16.85 11.09
CA ARG A 253 7.46 -17.15 10.12
C ARG A 253 7.97 -17.42 8.70
N GLY A 254 9.27 -17.34 8.46
CA GLY A 254 9.86 -17.40 7.13
C GLY A 254 9.66 -16.08 6.40
N PHE A 255 9.45 -16.18 5.08
CA PHE A 255 9.11 -15.05 4.25
C PHE A 255 7.62 -14.73 4.39
N VAL A 256 7.29 -13.48 4.69
CA VAL A 256 5.92 -12.96 4.66
C VAL A 256 5.78 -12.06 3.45
N LYS A 257 4.57 -11.87 2.92
CA LYS A 257 4.35 -10.81 1.91
C LYS A 257 4.93 -9.52 2.48
N PRO A 258 5.65 -8.70 1.68
CA PRO A 258 6.20 -7.50 2.21
C PRO A 258 5.07 -6.76 2.87
N LEU A 259 5.34 -6.19 4.05
CA LEU A 259 4.58 -5.03 4.42
C LEU A 259 4.98 -4.05 3.31
N GLY A 260 4.21 -4.04 2.21
CA GLY A 260 4.26 -2.95 1.26
C GLY A 260 4.28 -1.73 2.16
N GLN A 261 5.27 -0.85 2.02
CA GLN A 261 5.22 0.42 2.73
C GLN A 261 3.82 0.94 2.45
N SER A 262 2.93 0.81 3.43
CA SER A 262 1.54 0.45 3.14
C SER A 262 0.91 1.73 2.71
N ALA A 263 0.96 2.01 1.43
CA ALA A 263 0.57 3.29 0.93
C ALA A 263 -0.89 3.14 0.50
N TRP A 264 -1.70 4.05 1.01
CA TRP A 264 -3.09 4.20 0.63
C TRP A 264 -3.14 5.20 -0.52
N LEU A 265 -2.67 4.78 -1.69
CA LEU A 265 -2.34 5.67 -2.80
C LEU A 265 -3.55 6.11 -3.64
N ASP A 266 -4.68 5.46 -3.46
CA ASP A 266 -5.86 5.62 -4.31
C ASP A 266 -7.13 5.51 -3.46
N TRP A 267 -8.27 5.83 -4.08
CA TRP A 267 -9.61 5.61 -3.56
C TRP A 267 -9.75 4.22 -2.94
N ARG A 268 -10.19 4.14 -1.68
CA ARG A 268 -10.37 2.88 -0.95
C ARG A 268 -9.11 1.99 -0.88
N GLY A 269 -7.92 2.59 -1.03
CA GLY A 269 -6.65 1.92 -0.86
C GLY A 269 -6.23 1.10 -2.08
N PRO A 270 -5.35 0.10 -1.90
CA PRO A 270 -4.86 -0.75 -2.97
C PRO A 270 -6.00 -1.37 -3.79
N ASP A 271 -5.89 -1.28 -5.11
CA ASP A 271 -6.83 -1.84 -6.09
C ASP A 271 -8.30 -1.37 -5.94
N ARG A 272 -8.55 -0.31 -5.16
CA ARG A 272 -9.88 0.26 -4.85
C ARG A 272 -10.86 -0.70 -4.17
N LEU A 273 -10.34 -1.71 -3.48
CA LEU A 273 -11.13 -2.78 -2.87
C LEU A 273 -11.66 -2.46 -1.46
N GLY A 274 -11.19 -1.38 -0.84
CA GLY A 274 -11.47 -1.11 0.58
C GLY A 274 -10.78 -2.13 1.48
N GLN A 275 -9.57 -2.56 1.13
CA GLN A 275 -8.83 -3.59 1.86
C GLN A 275 -7.52 -3.02 2.41
N ALA A 276 -7.37 -3.08 3.73
CA ALA A 276 -6.09 -2.88 4.38
C ALA A 276 -5.30 -4.21 4.40
N PRO A 277 -3.96 -4.19 4.27
CA PRO A 277 -3.15 -5.41 4.40
C PRO A 277 -3.39 -6.12 5.73
N THR A 278 -3.55 -5.34 6.80
CA THR A 278 -3.87 -5.81 8.15
C THR A 278 -4.68 -4.74 8.90
N LEU A 279 -5.62 -5.18 9.70
CA LEU A 279 -6.35 -4.49 10.76
C LEU A 279 -6.02 -5.20 12.09
N PRO A 280 -6.00 -4.49 13.22
CA PRO A 280 -5.70 -5.11 14.50
C PRO A 280 -6.83 -6.04 14.94
N SER A 281 -6.50 -7.02 15.76
CA SER A 281 -7.46 -7.96 16.35
C SER A 281 -8.37 -7.28 17.38
N GLN A 282 -7.91 -6.21 18.01
CA GLN A 282 -8.63 -5.34 18.95
C GLN A 282 -8.25 -3.87 18.74
N LEU A 283 -9.13 -2.94 19.12
CA LEU A 283 -8.76 -1.53 19.27
C LEU A 283 -8.45 -1.23 20.75
N PRO A 284 -7.54 -0.28 21.04
CA PRO A 284 -7.36 0.20 22.41
C PRO A 284 -8.64 0.89 22.90
N GLU A 285 -8.84 0.99 24.22
CA GLU A 285 -9.97 1.73 24.82
C GLU A 285 -10.05 3.18 24.35
N LYS A 286 -8.91 3.76 23.99
CA LYS A 286 -8.82 5.10 23.39
C LYS A 286 -7.72 5.12 22.34
N LEU A 287 -8.03 5.60 21.13
CA LEU A 287 -7.02 5.81 20.10
C LEU A 287 -6.06 6.94 20.50
N ASN A 288 -4.77 6.67 20.40
CA ASN A 288 -3.76 7.70 20.57
C ASN A 288 -3.70 8.58 19.31
N LYS A 289 -4.07 9.87 19.44
CA LYS A 289 -3.92 10.88 18.39
C LYS A 289 -2.44 11.29 18.32
N ILE A 290 -1.77 10.95 17.22
CA ILE A 290 -0.35 11.27 16.99
C ILE A 290 -0.21 12.76 16.65
N TRP A 291 -1.06 13.24 15.75
CA TRP A 291 -1.14 14.65 15.35
C TRP A 291 -2.52 14.97 14.77
N SER A 292 -2.87 16.25 14.70
CA SER A 292 -3.93 16.74 13.83
C SER A 292 -3.54 18.02 13.09
N ALA A 293 -4.05 18.15 11.88
CA ALA A 293 -3.88 19.30 11.00
C ALA A 293 -5.23 19.98 10.78
N LYS A 294 -5.27 21.31 10.86
CA LYS A 294 -6.51 22.09 10.69
C LYS A 294 -6.92 22.11 9.22
N LEU A 295 -8.21 21.86 8.97
CA LEU A 295 -8.87 21.99 7.67
C LEU A 295 -9.96 23.07 7.73
N THR A 296 -10.50 23.45 6.57
CA THR A 296 -11.42 24.59 6.47
C THR A 296 -12.78 24.28 5.86
N GLY A 297 -12.94 23.15 5.17
CA GLY A 297 -14.15 22.80 4.44
C GLY A 297 -14.78 21.46 4.82
N PRO A 298 -16.04 21.22 4.38
CA PRO A 298 -16.76 19.96 4.60
C PRO A 298 -15.93 18.70 4.30
N ALA A 299 -16.09 17.66 5.13
CA ALA A 299 -15.33 16.42 5.04
C ALA A 299 -15.96 15.41 4.07
N VAL A 300 -15.75 15.64 2.76
CA VAL A 300 -16.31 14.78 1.71
C VAL A 300 -15.28 13.79 1.16
N ALA A 301 -14.17 14.27 0.55
CA ALA A 301 -13.14 13.38 0.02
C ALA A 301 -12.18 12.83 1.09
N GLY A 302 -11.82 11.55 0.94
CA GLY A 302 -10.78 10.87 1.71
C GLY A 302 -9.34 11.25 1.32
N PRO A 303 -8.35 11.04 2.21
CA PRO A 303 -6.95 11.26 1.89
C PRO A 303 -6.34 10.12 1.09
N ALA A 304 -5.25 10.43 0.39
CA ALA A 304 -4.27 9.45 -0.07
C ALA A 304 -2.98 9.60 0.74
N ALA A 305 -2.34 8.50 1.12
CA ALA A 305 -1.24 8.54 2.06
C ALA A 305 -0.11 7.56 1.70
N THR A 306 1.11 8.00 1.96
CA THR A 306 2.34 7.20 1.96
C THR A 306 2.94 7.24 3.36
N ALA A 307 4.04 6.53 3.58
CA ALA A 307 4.79 6.64 4.83
C ALA A 307 5.35 8.05 5.13
N LYS A 308 5.41 8.94 4.12
CA LYS A 308 6.03 10.28 4.23
C LYS A 308 5.08 11.44 4.00
N ARG A 309 4.00 11.23 3.25
CA ARG A 309 3.12 12.29 2.75
C ARG A 309 1.66 11.87 2.87
N VAL A 310 0.81 12.79 3.27
CA VAL A 310 -0.65 12.64 3.25
C VAL A 310 -1.22 13.76 2.40
N ILE A 311 -1.96 13.41 1.35
CA ILE A 311 -2.66 14.36 0.49
C ILE A 311 -4.12 14.35 0.87
N ILE A 312 -4.67 15.53 1.18
CA ILE A 312 -6.06 15.67 1.56
C ILE A 312 -6.71 16.84 0.80
N PRO A 313 -7.85 16.64 0.13
CA PRO A 313 -8.62 17.74 -0.44
C PRO A 313 -9.27 18.59 0.66
N ASP A 314 -9.54 19.86 0.42
CA ASP A 314 -10.12 20.80 1.39
C ASP A 314 -10.86 21.90 0.61
N LYS A 315 -11.62 22.74 1.31
CA LYS A 315 -12.29 23.90 0.72
C LYS A 315 -11.97 25.13 1.54
N SER A 316 -11.73 26.27 0.90
CA SER A 316 -11.47 27.52 1.61
C SER A 316 -12.65 27.93 2.50
N ARG A 317 -12.37 28.73 3.53
CA ARG A 317 -13.43 29.38 4.31
C ARG A 317 -14.20 30.31 3.38
N GLY A 318 -15.52 30.10 3.27
CA GLY A 318 -16.38 30.81 2.32
C GLY A 318 -16.72 30.01 1.06
N GLY A 319 -16.08 28.85 0.83
CA GLY A 319 -16.50 27.92 -0.23
C GLY A 319 -16.12 28.36 -1.65
N THR A 320 -15.24 29.34 -1.81
CA THR A 320 -14.92 29.92 -3.12
C THR A 320 -13.68 29.31 -3.80
N HIS A 321 -12.83 28.59 -3.06
CA HIS A 321 -11.61 27.97 -3.59
C HIS A 321 -11.50 26.51 -3.17
N ASP A 322 -11.08 25.66 -4.11
CA ASP A 322 -10.65 24.30 -3.82
C ASP A 322 -9.21 24.33 -3.31
N LEU A 323 -8.93 23.51 -2.30
CA LEU A 323 -7.61 23.34 -1.71
C LEU A 323 -7.20 21.88 -1.79
N PHE A 324 -5.95 21.60 -2.13
CA PHE A 324 -5.36 20.27 -1.94
C PHE A 324 -4.08 20.44 -1.14
N ARG A 325 -4.06 19.87 0.06
CA ARG A 325 -2.94 20.00 1.00
C ARG A 325 -2.11 18.74 0.99
N CYS A 326 -0.80 18.91 1.02
CA CYS A 326 0.14 17.85 1.30
C CYS A 326 0.74 18.07 2.69
N LEU A 327 0.61 17.07 3.54
CA LEU A 327 1.09 17.09 4.91
C LEU A 327 2.24 16.10 5.07
N ASP A 328 3.19 16.41 5.96
CA ASP A 328 4.19 15.45 6.39
C ASP A 328 3.49 14.38 7.24
N ALA A 329 3.64 13.11 6.86
CA ALA A 329 2.97 12.03 7.56
C ALA A 329 3.41 11.90 9.02
N THR A 330 4.57 12.43 9.40
CA THR A 330 5.17 12.30 10.73
C THR A 330 4.50 13.19 11.76
N ASP A 331 4.20 14.44 11.41
CA ASP A 331 3.73 15.46 12.34
C ASP A 331 2.53 16.27 11.86
N GLY A 332 2.05 16.03 10.64
CA GLY A 332 0.90 16.73 10.07
C GLY A 332 1.19 18.15 9.59
N SER A 333 2.46 18.59 9.59
CA SER A 333 2.82 19.90 9.06
C SER A 333 2.57 20.01 7.56
N GLU A 334 2.08 21.15 7.09
CA GLU A 334 1.85 21.38 5.67
C GLU A 334 3.19 21.52 4.92
N VAL A 335 3.40 20.66 3.91
CA VAL A 335 4.57 20.65 3.03
C VAL A 335 4.32 21.56 1.83
N TRP A 336 3.14 21.43 1.22
CA TRP A 336 2.69 22.29 0.14
C TRP A 336 1.16 22.30 0.07
N ARG A 337 0.61 23.31 -0.60
CA ARG A 337 -0.81 23.41 -0.93
C ARG A 337 -1.00 23.87 -2.37
N LEU A 338 -1.99 23.29 -3.04
CA LEU A 338 -2.55 23.79 -4.29
C LEU A 338 -3.89 24.47 -3.98
N GLU A 339 -4.11 25.64 -4.57
CA GLU A 339 -5.31 26.46 -4.37
C GLU A 339 -5.74 27.05 -5.70
N TYR A 340 -7.04 26.99 -6.01
CA TYR A 340 -7.61 27.59 -7.22
C TYR A 340 -9.10 27.93 -7.04
N ASP A 341 -9.58 28.88 -7.85
CA ASP A 341 -10.97 29.32 -7.86
C ASP A 341 -11.91 28.15 -8.21
N ALA A 342 -12.89 27.92 -7.34
CA ALA A 342 -13.91 26.90 -7.50
C ALA A 342 -15.23 27.39 -6.87
N ASP A 343 -15.61 28.61 -7.20
CA ASP A 343 -16.77 29.31 -6.66
C ASP A 343 -18.04 28.98 -7.45
N ARG A 344 -18.74 27.95 -6.98
CA ARG A 344 -20.04 27.56 -7.50
C ARG A 344 -20.80 26.77 -6.45
N GLU A 345 -22.07 27.10 -6.26
CA GLU A 345 -22.95 26.33 -5.40
C GLU A 345 -23.31 24.99 -6.04
N LEU A 346 -23.34 23.95 -5.20
CA LEU A 346 -23.74 22.59 -5.53
C LEU A 346 -24.61 22.06 -4.40
N ASP A 347 -25.49 21.13 -4.73
CA ASP A 347 -26.19 20.35 -3.71
C ASP A 347 -25.18 19.44 -2.97
N TYR A 348 -25.35 19.24 -1.66
CA TYR A 348 -24.41 18.51 -0.78
C TYR A 348 -22.96 19.05 -0.76
N SER A 349 -22.81 20.38 -0.72
CA SER A 349 -21.57 21.16 -0.69
C SER A 349 -20.71 21.09 -1.96
N ASN A 350 -19.93 22.13 -2.20
CA ASN A 350 -19.03 22.21 -3.35
C ASN A 350 -17.57 21.81 -3.02
N SER A 351 -17.36 21.10 -1.91
CA SER A 351 -16.04 20.54 -1.54
C SER A 351 -15.56 19.53 -2.58
N PRO A 352 -14.26 19.41 -2.85
CA PRO A 352 -13.72 18.28 -3.60
C PRO A 352 -14.15 16.95 -2.98
N ARG A 353 -14.59 16.02 -3.84
CA ARG A 353 -15.24 14.75 -3.44
C ARG A 353 -14.46 13.52 -3.90
N ALA A 354 -13.53 13.68 -4.83
CA ALA A 354 -12.66 12.61 -5.30
C ALA A 354 -11.40 12.49 -4.43
N THR A 355 -11.07 11.26 -4.00
CA THR A 355 -9.80 10.97 -3.32
C THR A 355 -8.62 11.20 -4.28
N PRO A 356 -7.54 11.87 -3.84
CA PRO A 356 -6.32 12.02 -4.63
C PRO A 356 -5.74 10.68 -5.07
N VAL A 357 -5.10 10.63 -6.23
CA VAL A 357 -4.41 9.42 -6.72
C VAL A 357 -2.92 9.67 -6.81
N ILE A 358 -2.10 8.89 -6.12
CA ILE A 358 -0.64 9.00 -6.10
C ILE A 358 -0.03 7.87 -6.92
N HIS A 359 0.84 8.22 -7.87
CA HIS A 359 1.53 7.21 -8.68
C HIS A 359 2.88 7.73 -9.19
N GLU A 360 3.94 6.99 -8.88
CA GLU A 360 5.33 7.28 -9.31
C GLU A 360 5.77 8.74 -9.12
N GLY A 361 5.48 9.32 -7.95
CA GLY A 361 5.90 10.69 -7.61
C GLY A 361 5.01 11.79 -8.21
N LEU A 362 3.95 11.43 -8.93
CA LEU A 362 2.88 12.33 -9.38
C LEU A 362 1.62 12.13 -8.52
N VAL A 363 0.82 13.18 -8.42
CA VAL A 363 -0.48 13.17 -7.73
C VAL A 363 -1.54 13.78 -8.64
N TYR A 364 -2.67 13.10 -8.78
CA TYR A 364 -3.82 13.54 -9.55
C TYR A 364 -4.92 14.03 -8.62
N LEU A 365 -5.33 15.27 -8.79
CA LEU A 365 -6.23 16.02 -7.90
C LEU A 365 -7.45 16.45 -8.70
N HIS A 366 -8.62 15.92 -8.35
CA HIS A 366 -9.87 16.15 -9.08
C HIS A 366 -10.88 16.90 -8.20
N GLY A 367 -11.24 18.12 -8.60
CA GLY A 367 -12.22 18.96 -7.93
C GLY A 367 -13.65 18.68 -8.36
N ALA A 368 -14.62 19.12 -7.55
CA ALA A 368 -16.04 18.88 -7.81
C ALA A 368 -16.57 19.56 -9.09
N LEU A 369 -15.88 20.62 -9.55
CA LEU A 369 -16.23 21.39 -10.75
C LEU A 369 -15.46 20.92 -12.01
N GLY A 370 -14.85 19.74 -11.95
CA GLY A 370 -14.21 19.08 -13.09
C GLY A 370 -12.75 19.50 -13.34
N ASP A 371 -12.17 20.34 -12.49
CA ASP A 371 -10.75 20.67 -12.56
C ASP A 371 -9.89 19.46 -12.16
N LEU A 372 -8.97 19.07 -13.04
CA LEU A 372 -8.02 18.00 -12.82
C LEU A 372 -6.59 18.54 -12.92
N HIS A 373 -5.83 18.37 -11.85
CA HIS A 373 -4.43 18.76 -11.79
C HIS A 373 -3.55 17.52 -11.62
N CYS A 374 -2.43 17.48 -12.34
CA CYS A 374 -1.31 16.61 -12.03
C CYS A 374 -0.21 17.47 -11.41
N VAL A 375 0.23 17.08 -10.20
CA VAL A 375 1.28 17.77 -9.46
C VAL A 375 2.39 16.80 -9.07
N ARG A 376 3.58 17.32 -8.83
CA ARG A 376 4.66 16.54 -8.20
C ARG A 376 4.39 16.33 -6.72
N LEU A 377 4.50 15.09 -6.25
CA LEU A 377 4.24 14.70 -4.85
C LEU A 377 5.11 15.44 -3.83
N ASP A 378 6.36 15.72 -4.18
CA ASP A 378 7.33 16.30 -3.26
C ASP A 378 7.22 17.82 -3.11
N THR A 379 6.71 18.51 -4.13
CA THR A 379 6.77 19.98 -4.26
C THR A 379 5.42 20.64 -4.48
N GLY A 380 4.40 19.89 -4.90
CA GLY A 380 3.11 20.44 -5.30
C GLY A 380 3.14 21.19 -6.64
N ALA A 381 4.29 21.19 -7.33
CA ALA A 381 4.44 21.85 -8.61
C ALA A 381 3.50 21.23 -9.65
N VAL A 382 2.66 22.05 -10.29
CA VAL A 382 1.76 21.64 -11.35
C VAL A 382 2.58 21.20 -12.56
N VAL A 383 2.40 19.94 -12.97
CA VAL A 383 2.97 19.37 -14.20
C VAL A 383 2.06 19.70 -15.37
N TRP A 384 0.77 19.46 -15.20
CA TRP A 384 -0.27 19.84 -16.16
C TRP A 384 -1.61 19.98 -15.44
N ARG A 385 -2.57 20.65 -16.08
CA ARG A 385 -3.95 20.77 -15.61
C ARG A 385 -4.93 20.82 -16.77
N THR A 386 -6.17 20.39 -16.54
CA THR A 386 -7.29 20.48 -17.48
C THR A 386 -8.59 20.65 -16.71
N ASN A 387 -9.70 20.93 -17.40
CA ASN A 387 -11.03 20.90 -16.83
C ASN A 387 -11.96 20.08 -17.73
N PHE A 388 -12.57 19.03 -17.19
CA PHE A 388 -13.33 18.05 -17.97
C PHE A 388 -14.48 18.70 -18.73
N TYR A 389 -15.25 19.56 -18.07
CA TYR A 389 -16.44 20.15 -18.65
C TYR A 389 -16.09 21.16 -19.75
N ARG A 390 -15.08 21.99 -19.51
CA ARG A 390 -14.61 22.97 -20.51
C ARG A 390 -13.97 22.31 -21.73
N GLU A 391 -13.14 21.28 -21.51
CA GLU A 391 -12.37 20.63 -22.58
C GLU A 391 -13.23 19.69 -23.43
N TYR A 392 -14.16 18.95 -22.80
CA TYR A 392 -14.92 17.90 -23.48
C TYR A 392 -16.39 18.25 -23.74
N GLY A 393 -16.94 19.30 -23.12
CA GLY A 393 -18.33 19.70 -23.27
C GLY A 393 -19.33 18.87 -22.46
N GLY A 394 -18.89 18.25 -21.37
CA GLY A 394 -19.76 17.54 -20.43
C GLY A 394 -20.62 18.51 -19.59
N LYS A 395 -21.74 18.00 -19.03
CA LYS A 395 -22.57 18.78 -18.10
C LYS A 395 -22.09 18.57 -16.67
N LEU A 396 -22.03 19.65 -15.89
CA LEU A 396 -21.76 19.59 -14.46
C LEU A 396 -22.80 18.71 -13.76
N LEU A 397 -22.34 17.75 -12.96
CA LEU A 397 -23.19 16.88 -12.15
C LEU A 397 -23.86 17.64 -11.00
N THR A 398 -25.08 17.23 -10.65
CA THR A 398 -25.90 17.84 -9.59
C THR A 398 -25.15 17.96 -8.25
N TRP A 399 -24.44 16.89 -7.86
CA TRP A 399 -23.66 16.82 -6.61
C TRP A 399 -22.14 17.00 -6.82
N GLY A 400 -21.76 17.48 -8.01
CA GLY A 400 -20.36 17.63 -8.41
C GLY A 400 -19.65 16.33 -8.77
N SER A 401 -18.51 16.45 -9.43
CA SER A 401 -17.64 15.33 -9.79
C SER A 401 -17.05 14.66 -8.56
N SER A 402 -17.25 13.34 -8.44
CA SER A 402 -16.70 12.53 -7.34
C SER A 402 -15.82 11.37 -7.80
N SER A 403 -15.88 10.97 -9.07
CA SER A 403 -15.10 9.83 -9.59
C SER A 403 -13.60 10.16 -9.60
N PRO A 404 -12.77 9.46 -8.80
CA PRO A 404 -11.32 9.62 -8.84
C PRO A 404 -10.76 9.00 -10.13
N PRO A 405 -9.83 9.69 -10.82
CA PRO A 405 -9.28 9.20 -12.08
C PRO A 405 -8.58 7.86 -11.88
N LEU A 406 -8.72 6.91 -12.80
CA LEU A 406 -8.15 5.57 -12.66
C LEU A 406 -6.85 5.46 -13.45
N ILE A 407 -5.80 4.92 -12.84
CA ILE A 407 -4.56 4.62 -13.56
C ILE A 407 -4.62 3.21 -14.11
N VAL A 408 -4.44 3.08 -15.43
CA VAL A 408 -4.31 1.79 -16.11
C VAL A 408 -3.14 1.86 -17.06
N ASP A 409 -2.08 1.11 -16.77
CA ASP A 409 -0.76 1.26 -17.42
C ASP A 409 -0.25 2.71 -17.29
N ASP A 410 0.18 3.30 -18.41
CA ASP A 410 0.61 4.70 -18.49
C ASP A 410 -0.54 5.70 -18.72
N LYS A 411 -1.79 5.25 -18.64
CA LYS A 411 -2.97 6.08 -18.93
C LYS A 411 -3.69 6.49 -17.65
N LEU A 412 -4.24 7.69 -17.70
CA LEU A 412 -5.16 8.22 -16.70
C LEU A 412 -6.57 8.23 -17.31
N ILE A 413 -7.43 7.33 -16.83
CA ILE A 413 -8.81 7.19 -17.26
C ILE A 413 -9.68 8.15 -16.47
N ILE A 414 -10.50 8.92 -17.19
CA ILE A 414 -11.39 9.96 -16.65
C ILE A 414 -12.81 9.80 -17.20
N ASN A 415 -13.81 10.36 -16.51
CA ASN A 415 -15.22 10.32 -16.90
C ASN A 415 -15.77 11.74 -17.14
N PRO A 416 -15.44 12.40 -18.28
CA PRO A 416 -15.93 13.75 -18.55
C PRO A 416 -17.44 13.81 -18.78
N GLY A 417 -18.06 12.70 -19.19
CA GLY A 417 -19.51 12.62 -19.36
C GLY A 417 -20.07 13.45 -20.52
N ALA A 418 -19.25 13.75 -21.52
CA ALA A 418 -19.71 14.45 -22.72
C ALA A 418 -20.25 13.45 -23.77
N PRO A 419 -21.22 13.81 -24.62
CA PRO A 419 -21.74 12.90 -25.64
C PRO A 419 -20.65 12.27 -26.54
N GLY A 420 -19.59 13.03 -26.86
CA GLY A 420 -18.44 12.55 -27.64
C GLY A 420 -17.23 12.09 -26.81
N ALA A 421 -17.32 12.13 -25.48
CA ALA A 421 -16.25 11.81 -24.53
C ALA A 421 -16.85 11.42 -23.17
N SER A 422 -17.66 10.37 -23.13
CA SER A 422 -18.22 9.84 -21.89
C SER A 422 -17.08 9.38 -20.99
N VAL A 423 -16.15 8.62 -21.57
CA VAL A 423 -14.88 8.23 -20.96
C VAL A 423 -13.73 8.66 -21.86
N ALA A 424 -12.61 9.04 -21.26
CA ALA A 424 -11.38 9.35 -21.98
C ALA A 424 -10.15 8.83 -21.25
N ALA A 425 -9.07 8.60 -22.01
CA ALA A 425 -7.75 8.35 -21.46
C ALA A 425 -6.80 9.49 -21.82
N LEU A 426 -6.09 9.96 -20.81
CA LEU A 426 -4.99 10.90 -20.95
C LEU A 426 -3.65 10.19 -20.76
N ASP A 427 -2.61 10.69 -21.39
CA ASP A 427 -1.24 10.39 -20.99
C ASP A 427 -1.03 10.98 -19.59
N ARG A 428 -0.71 10.12 -18.62
CA ARG A 428 -0.66 10.51 -17.21
C ARG A 428 0.41 11.56 -16.90
N LYS A 429 1.47 11.64 -17.69
CA LYS A 429 2.61 12.55 -17.47
C LYS A 429 2.42 13.91 -18.12
N THR A 430 1.62 13.99 -19.18
CA THR A 430 1.47 15.20 -19.99
C THR A 430 0.05 15.76 -20.04
N GLY A 431 -0.95 14.98 -19.65
CA GLY A 431 -2.37 15.35 -19.72
C GLY A 431 -2.95 15.33 -21.13
N ARG A 432 -2.18 14.90 -22.13
CA ARG A 432 -2.63 14.86 -23.53
C ARG A 432 -3.63 13.73 -23.75
N LEU A 433 -4.68 14.01 -24.51
CA LEU A 433 -5.67 13.00 -24.91
C LEU A 433 -5.01 11.88 -25.71
N ILE A 434 -5.27 10.63 -25.31
CA ILE A 434 -4.89 9.42 -26.05
C ILE A 434 -6.09 8.92 -26.84
N TRP A 435 -7.21 8.69 -26.17
CA TRP A 435 -8.46 8.28 -26.78
C TRP A 435 -9.66 8.81 -25.97
N LYS A 436 -10.82 8.90 -26.62
CA LYS A 436 -12.12 9.20 -25.99
C LYS A 436 -13.21 8.35 -26.63
N THR A 437 -14.23 8.04 -25.84
CA THR A 437 -15.31 7.15 -26.24
C THR A 437 -16.65 7.86 -26.02
N PRO A 438 -17.54 7.92 -27.03
CA PRO A 438 -18.89 8.47 -26.85
C PRO A 438 -19.72 7.56 -25.92
N GLY A 439 -20.74 8.14 -25.28
CA GLY A 439 -21.59 7.41 -24.33
C GLY A 439 -22.49 8.33 -23.53
N HIS A 440 -22.94 7.86 -22.37
CA HIS A 440 -23.82 8.64 -21.49
C HIS A 440 -23.05 9.69 -20.67
N ALA A 441 -23.77 10.48 -19.87
CA ALA A 441 -23.17 11.47 -18.99
C ALA A 441 -22.32 10.81 -17.90
N ALA A 442 -21.58 11.60 -17.12
CA ALA A 442 -20.72 11.07 -16.07
C ALA A 442 -21.55 10.46 -14.93
N ALA A 443 -20.97 9.48 -14.25
CA ALA A 443 -21.48 8.89 -13.03
C ALA A 443 -20.70 9.40 -11.81
N TYR A 444 -21.18 9.06 -10.61
CA TYR A 444 -20.53 9.45 -9.35
C TYR A 444 -19.45 8.46 -8.89
N SER A 445 -19.60 7.19 -9.27
CA SER A 445 -18.76 6.07 -8.85
C SER A 445 -17.35 6.08 -9.46
N ALA A 446 -16.41 5.47 -8.75
CA ALA A 446 -15.05 5.23 -9.21
C ALA A 446 -14.99 4.07 -10.23
N PHE A 447 -14.13 4.20 -11.25
CA PHE A 447 -13.77 3.05 -12.09
C PHE A 447 -12.81 2.10 -11.37
N VAL A 448 -12.88 0.82 -11.72
CA VAL A 448 -11.96 -0.25 -11.30
C VAL A 448 -11.36 -0.93 -12.54
N ALA A 449 -10.24 -1.65 -12.39
CA ALA A 449 -9.61 -2.39 -13.48
C ALA A 449 -9.33 -3.84 -13.08
N GLY A 450 -9.45 -4.74 -14.04
CA GLY A 450 -9.17 -6.15 -13.83
C GLY A 450 -9.08 -6.93 -15.13
N LYS A 451 -8.71 -8.21 -15.01
CA LYS A 451 -8.87 -9.19 -16.09
C LYS A 451 -10.08 -10.03 -15.74
N LEU A 452 -11.17 -9.85 -16.49
CA LEU A 452 -12.44 -10.54 -16.28
C LEU A 452 -12.83 -11.34 -17.50
N GLY A 453 -13.18 -12.61 -17.33
CA GLY A 453 -13.52 -13.50 -18.44
C GLY A 453 -12.38 -13.61 -19.46
N GLY A 454 -11.13 -13.65 -18.98
CA GLY A 454 -9.93 -13.71 -19.82
C GLY A 454 -9.51 -12.39 -20.48
N ARG A 455 -10.31 -11.31 -20.39
CA ARG A 455 -10.03 -10.03 -21.04
C ARG A 455 -9.72 -8.92 -20.04
N ARG A 456 -8.67 -8.15 -20.32
CA ARG A 456 -8.31 -6.97 -19.53
C ARG A 456 -9.23 -5.81 -19.86
N GLN A 457 -9.76 -5.16 -18.83
CA GLN A 457 -10.74 -4.09 -18.95
C GLN A 457 -10.75 -3.19 -17.73
N PHE A 458 -11.18 -1.94 -17.92
CA PHE A 458 -11.65 -1.13 -16.79
C PHE A 458 -13.18 -1.08 -16.82
N ILE A 459 -13.78 -0.93 -15.65
CA ILE A 459 -15.20 -1.13 -15.41
C ILE A 459 -15.71 -0.02 -14.51
N GLY A 460 -16.93 0.42 -14.79
CA GLY A 460 -17.74 1.23 -13.91
C GLY A 460 -18.83 1.94 -14.66
N TYR A 461 -19.30 3.03 -14.10
CA TYR A 461 -20.55 3.63 -14.50
C TYR A 461 -20.38 4.81 -15.46
N ASP A 462 -21.32 4.92 -16.37
CA ASP A 462 -21.80 6.21 -16.87
C ASP A 462 -23.23 6.42 -16.35
N SER A 463 -23.86 7.55 -16.67
CA SER A 463 -25.17 7.90 -16.11
C SER A 463 -26.30 6.94 -16.53
N GLY A 464 -26.11 6.15 -17.59
CA GLY A 464 -27.13 5.26 -18.13
C GLY A 464 -26.91 3.79 -17.79
N SER A 465 -25.69 3.39 -17.42
CA SER A 465 -25.30 1.98 -17.41
C SER A 465 -24.00 1.72 -16.65
N VAL A 466 -23.74 0.46 -16.34
CA VAL A 466 -22.38 -0.03 -16.05
C VAL A 466 -21.78 -0.63 -17.30
N GLY A 467 -20.50 -0.37 -17.55
CA GLY A 467 -19.79 -0.84 -18.73
C GLY A 467 -18.40 -1.39 -18.42
N GLY A 468 -17.87 -2.12 -19.39
CA GLY A 468 -16.47 -2.50 -19.45
C GLY A 468 -15.85 -1.95 -20.72
N TRP A 469 -14.61 -1.48 -20.64
CA TRP A 469 -13.88 -0.87 -21.75
C TRP A 469 -12.47 -1.41 -21.85
N ASP A 470 -11.99 -1.50 -23.08
CA ASP A 470 -10.62 -1.84 -23.41
C ASP A 470 -9.68 -0.69 -23.02
N PRO A 471 -8.69 -0.88 -22.13
CA PRO A 471 -7.84 0.22 -21.68
C PRO A 471 -6.91 0.75 -22.77
N ALA A 472 -6.58 -0.07 -23.77
CA ALA A 472 -5.66 0.32 -24.83
C ALA A 472 -6.35 1.24 -25.84
N THR A 473 -7.60 0.92 -26.20
CA THR A 473 -8.32 1.58 -27.30
C THR A 473 -9.47 2.47 -26.86
N GLY A 474 -9.97 2.32 -25.63
CA GLY A 474 -11.21 2.94 -25.16
C GLY A 474 -12.47 2.27 -25.68
N GLY A 475 -12.34 1.22 -26.50
CA GLY A 475 -13.48 0.52 -27.09
C GLY A 475 -14.36 -0.11 -25.99
N ARG A 476 -15.67 0.18 -26.05
CA ARG A 476 -16.65 -0.40 -25.14
C ARG A 476 -16.81 -1.89 -25.44
N LEU A 477 -16.57 -2.73 -24.44
CA LEU A 477 -16.60 -4.19 -24.54
C LEU A 477 -17.99 -4.75 -24.30
N TRP A 478 -18.69 -4.15 -23.34
CA TRP A 478 -20.06 -4.47 -22.98
C TRP A 478 -20.71 -3.30 -22.24
N GLU A 479 -22.02 -3.36 -22.19
CA GLU A 479 -22.92 -2.45 -21.52
C GLU A 479 -23.98 -3.27 -20.79
N HIS A 480 -24.28 -2.88 -19.57
CA HIS A 480 -25.33 -3.50 -18.79
C HIS A 480 -26.22 -2.43 -18.15
N VAL A 481 -27.50 -2.50 -18.47
CA VAL A 481 -28.57 -1.77 -17.82
C VAL A 481 -29.42 -2.79 -17.05
N PRO A 482 -29.62 -2.61 -15.75
CA PRO A 482 -30.47 -3.48 -14.93
C PRO A 482 -31.94 -3.45 -15.32
N ARG A 483 -32.71 -4.35 -14.70
CA ARG A 483 -34.16 -4.47 -14.94
C ARG A 483 -34.93 -3.22 -14.48
N GLU A 484 -34.59 -2.65 -13.33
CA GLU A 484 -35.28 -1.47 -12.78
C GLU A 484 -34.68 -0.15 -13.32
N GLY A 485 -33.99 -0.21 -14.46
CA GLY A 485 -33.37 0.95 -15.11
C GLY A 485 -31.95 1.21 -14.65
N ALA A 486 -31.42 2.38 -15.01
CA ALA A 486 -30.04 2.78 -14.70
C ALA A 486 -29.80 2.79 -13.19
N ASP A 487 -28.65 2.30 -12.75
CA ASP A 487 -28.30 2.23 -11.34
C ASP A 487 -28.14 3.63 -10.70
N PHE A 488 -28.48 3.72 -9.42
CA PHE A 488 -28.01 4.80 -8.56
C PHE A 488 -26.50 4.63 -8.32
N ASN A 489 -25.73 5.24 -9.22
CA ASN A 489 -24.34 4.89 -9.52
C ASN A 489 -23.29 5.56 -8.62
N VAL A 490 -23.50 5.57 -7.31
CA VAL A 490 -22.55 6.14 -6.34
C VAL A 490 -21.54 5.09 -5.85
N THR A 491 -21.98 3.86 -5.63
CA THR A 491 -21.12 2.79 -5.11
C THR A 491 -20.10 2.32 -6.15
N THR A 492 -18.90 1.97 -5.68
CA THR A 492 -17.82 1.45 -6.54
C THR A 492 -18.05 -0.02 -6.85
N PRO A 493 -18.06 -0.45 -8.13
CA PRO A 493 -18.07 -1.87 -8.49
C PRO A 493 -16.92 -2.62 -7.83
N LEU A 494 -17.18 -3.81 -7.30
CA LEU A 494 -16.16 -4.60 -6.61
C LEU A 494 -15.83 -5.86 -7.41
N ILE A 495 -14.57 -5.99 -7.81
CA ILE A 495 -14.07 -7.20 -8.47
C ILE A 495 -13.63 -8.20 -7.41
N HIS A 496 -14.13 -9.43 -7.50
CA HIS A 496 -13.74 -10.52 -6.62
C HIS A 496 -13.82 -11.85 -7.39
N ASP A 497 -12.74 -12.63 -7.38
CA ASP A 497 -12.65 -13.97 -7.98
C ASP A 497 -13.22 -14.09 -9.41
N ASP A 498 -12.79 -13.19 -10.32
CA ASP A 498 -13.24 -13.12 -11.73
C ASP A 498 -14.74 -12.76 -11.89
N GLN A 499 -15.36 -12.24 -10.84
CA GLN A 499 -16.75 -11.77 -10.81
C GLN A 499 -16.83 -10.28 -10.45
N LEU A 500 -17.99 -9.68 -10.73
CA LEU A 500 -18.28 -8.28 -10.42
C LEU A 500 -19.49 -8.17 -9.51
N LEU A 501 -19.28 -7.66 -8.30
CA LEU A 501 -20.33 -7.32 -7.36
C LEU A 501 -20.75 -5.86 -7.59
N LEU A 502 -22.05 -5.68 -7.83
CA LEU A 502 -22.71 -4.38 -7.95
C LEU A 502 -23.74 -4.29 -6.82
N ALA A 503 -23.76 -3.18 -6.07
CA ALA A 503 -24.70 -2.97 -4.98
C ALA A 503 -25.18 -1.53 -5.02
N THR A 504 -26.48 -1.32 -5.27
CA THR A 504 -27.02 0.02 -5.57
C THR A 504 -28.42 0.14 -4.98
N GLU A 505 -28.82 1.36 -4.62
CA GLU A 505 -30.10 1.64 -3.94
C GLU A 505 -31.32 1.10 -4.71
N ASN A 506 -31.36 1.30 -6.03
CA ASN A 506 -32.54 0.99 -6.83
C ASN A 506 -32.54 -0.42 -7.47
N ASN A 507 -31.41 -1.13 -7.42
CA ASN A 507 -31.29 -2.48 -8.01
C ASN A 507 -30.62 -3.51 -7.09
N ALA A 508 -30.49 -3.18 -5.81
CA ALA A 508 -29.94 -4.02 -4.74
C ALA A 508 -28.55 -4.60 -5.06
N THR A 509 -28.18 -5.70 -4.39
CA THR A 509 -26.87 -6.35 -4.52
C THR A 509 -26.93 -7.53 -5.49
N ARG A 510 -26.03 -7.56 -6.45
CA ARG A 510 -25.96 -8.57 -7.51
C ARG A 510 -24.51 -8.90 -7.88
N LEU A 511 -24.22 -10.19 -7.98
CA LEU A 511 -22.91 -10.71 -8.39
C LEU A 511 -23.00 -11.31 -9.79
N HIS A 512 -22.22 -10.76 -10.72
CA HIS A 512 -22.19 -11.17 -12.12
C HIS A 512 -20.91 -11.93 -12.44
N ALA A 513 -21.06 -13.04 -13.15
CA ALA A 513 -19.94 -13.73 -13.79
C ALA A 513 -19.64 -13.11 -15.17
N PHE A 514 -18.50 -13.48 -15.74
CA PHE A 514 -18.10 -13.08 -17.09
C PHE A 514 -18.08 -14.27 -18.04
N LEU A 515 -18.39 -14.00 -19.30
CA LEU A 515 -18.26 -14.93 -20.41
C LEU A 515 -16.77 -14.99 -20.85
N PRO A 516 -16.33 -16.08 -21.52
CA PRO A 516 -14.93 -16.23 -21.95
C PRO A 516 -14.40 -15.16 -22.93
N ASP A 517 -15.28 -14.33 -23.50
CA ASP A 517 -14.93 -13.21 -24.37
C ASP A 517 -14.74 -11.88 -23.59
N GLY A 518 -14.87 -11.94 -22.25
CA GLY A 518 -14.73 -10.82 -21.35
C GLY A 518 -16.00 -9.97 -21.17
N LYS A 519 -17.14 -10.40 -21.71
CA LYS A 519 -18.43 -9.71 -21.49
C LYS A 519 -19.07 -10.14 -20.19
N ILE A 520 -19.72 -9.19 -19.50
CA ILE A 520 -20.52 -9.49 -18.33
C ILE A 520 -21.69 -10.40 -18.72
N ASN A 521 -22.02 -11.39 -17.89
CA ASN A 521 -23.28 -12.10 -18.00
C ASN A 521 -24.40 -11.19 -17.47
N PRO A 522 -25.38 -10.78 -18.30
CA PRO A 522 -26.42 -9.84 -17.86
C PRO A 522 -27.33 -10.43 -16.78
N LYS A 523 -27.41 -11.77 -16.66
CA LYS A 523 -28.10 -12.43 -15.56
C LYS A 523 -27.13 -12.62 -14.38
N PRO A 524 -27.42 -12.08 -13.19
CA PRO A 524 -26.56 -12.29 -12.03
C PRO A 524 -26.51 -13.78 -11.65
N ALA A 525 -25.35 -14.23 -11.20
CA ALA A 525 -25.16 -15.57 -10.64
C ALA A 525 -25.80 -15.69 -9.26
N MET A 526 -25.74 -14.60 -8.48
CA MET A 526 -26.30 -14.49 -7.12
C MET A 526 -26.81 -13.07 -6.91
N ALA A 527 -27.85 -12.90 -6.10
CA ALA A 527 -28.41 -11.58 -5.78
C ALA A 527 -29.03 -11.58 -4.38
N ASN A 528 -29.03 -10.41 -3.75
CA ASN A 528 -29.72 -10.12 -2.50
C ASN A 528 -30.57 -8.85 -2.70
N GLY A 529 -31.87 -8.95 -2.45
CA GLY A 529 -32.81 -7.84 -2.66
C GLY A 529 -32.93 -6.87 -1.48
N SER A 530 -32.33 -7.17 -0.33
CA SER A 530 -32.42 -6.36 0.89
C SER A 530 -31.27 -5.37 1.01
N LEU A 531 -30.04 -5.81 0.74
CA LEU A 531 -28.88 -4.91 0.75
C LEU A 531 -28.90 -4.04 -0.51
N ALA A 532 -29.31 -2.79 -0.37
CA ALA A 532 -29.38 -1.80 -1.43
C ALA A 532 -28.74 -0.47 -0.99
N PRO A 533 -27.40 -0.38 -0.98
CA PRO A 533 -26.69 0.80 -0.49
C PRO A 533 -26.85 1.98 -1.45
N ASP A 534 -27.06 3.17 -0.89
CA ASP A 534 -26.98 4.45 -1.59
C ASP A 534 -25.51 4.82 -1.86
N THR A 535 -24.76 5.17 -0.81
CA THR A 535 -23.39 5.69 -0.94
C THR A 535 -22.29 4.75 -0.40
N CYS A 536 -22.66 3.72 0.37
CA CYS A 536 -21.71 2.79 0.98
C CYS A 536 -21.20 1.77 -0.06
N SER A 537 -19.93 1.86 -0.45
CA SER A 537 -19.33 0.86 -1.33
C SER A 537 -19.00 -0.43 -0.56
N PRO A 538 -19.52 -1.60 -0.96
CA PRO A 538 -19.37 -2.84 -0.21
C PRO A 538 -17.91 -3.34 -0.20
N ILE A 539 -17.57 -4.12 0.84
CA ILE A 539 -16.32 -4.90 0.91
C ILE A 539 -16.62 -6.39 1.02
N ILE A 540 -15.64 -7.21 0.66
CA ILE A 540 -15.64 -8.66 0.89
C ILE A 540 -14.51 -9.01 1.85
N VAL A 541 -14.80 -9.72 2.94
CA VAL A 541 -13.78 -10.24 3.87
C VAL A 541 -14.04 -11.72 4.11
N GLY A 542 -13.10 -12.58 3.68
CA GLY A 542 -13.36 -14.01 3.62
C GLY A 542 -14.56 -14.29 2.70
N ASP A 543 -15.57 -14.98 3.23
CA ASP A 543 -16.80 -15.34 2.51
C ASP A 543 -17.99 -14.44 2.86
N ARG A 544 -17.73 -13.19 3.27
CA ARG A 544 -18.75 -12.27 3.77
C ARG A 544 -18.72 -10.94 3.04
N VAL A 545 -19.90 -10.42 2.72
CA VAL A 545 -20.09 -9.07 2.14
C VAL A 545 -20.61 -8.14 3.23
N PHE A 546 -20.01 -6.96 3.37
CA PHE A 546 -20.42 -5.94 4.33
C PHE A 546 -20.66 -4.60 3.65
N ALA A 547 -21.78 -3.96 4.00
CA ALA A 547 -22.12 -2.58 3.63
C ALA A 547 -23.26 -2.08 4.53
N THR A 548 -23.51 -0.78 4.49
CA THR A 548 -24.69 -0.17 5.13
C THR A 548 -25.71 0.27 4.10
N ALA A 549 -26.99 0.13 4.43
CA ALA A 549 -28.12 0.62 3.67
C ALA A 549 -29.26 0.96 4.62
N TYR A 550 -30.00 2.05 4.37
CA TYR A 550 -31.22 2.41 5.11
C TYR A 550 -31.10 2.45 6.65
N GLY A 551 -29.98 2.90 7.22
CA GLY A 551 -29.80 2.90 8.69
C GLY A 551 -29.40 1.56 9.28
N GLU A 552 -29.03 0.59 8.44
CA GLU A 552 -28.69 -0.76 8.86
C GLU A 552 -27.33 -1.17 8.32
N MET A 553 -26.59 -1.96 9.09
CA MET A 553 -25.42 -2.67 8.62
C MET A 553 -25.76 -4.12 8.28
N TYR A 554 -25.37 -4.54 7.09
CA TYR A 554 -25.61 -5.86 6.56
C TYR A 554 -24.35 -6.72 6.58
N CYS A 555 -24.54 -8.01 6.86
CA CYS A 555 -23.57 -9.06 6.58
C CYS A 555 -24.24 -10.13 5.73
N LEU A 556 -23.72 -10.37 4.53
CA LEU A 556 -24.20 -11.41 3.63
C LEU A 556 -23.20 -12.56 3.50
N ASP A 557 -23.69 -13.78 3.31
CA ASP A 557 -22.89 -14.96 3.04
C ASP A 557 -22.65 -15.11 1.53
N LEU A 558 -21.42 -14.92 1.09
CA LEU A 558 -21.05 -15.05 -0.32
C LEU A 558 -21.13 -16.51 -0.81
N LYS A 559 -20.88 -17.49 0.07
CA LYS A 559 -20.96 -18.92 -0.26
C LYS A 559 -22.40 -19.42 -0.32
N ASP A 560 -23.27 -18.90 0.54
CA ASP A 560 -24.70 -19.21 0.56
C ASP A 560 -25.51 -18.19 -0.26
N LYS A 561 -25.11 -17.98 -1.52
CA LYS A 561 -25.88 -17.21 -2.51
C LYS A 561 -26.28 -15.78 -2.07
N LEU A 562 -25.38 -15.07 -1.39
CA LEU A 562 -25.62 -13.73 -0.83
C LEU A 562 -26.79 -13.71 0.18
N LYS A 563 -27.06 -14.81 0.87
CA LYS A 563 -28.05 -14.85 1.95
C LYS A 563 -27.63 -13.94 3.09
N THR A 564 -28.57 -13.19 3.64
CA THR A 564 -28.35 -12.37 4.82
C THR A 564 -28.01 -13.24 6.03
N VAL A 565 -26.85 -13.00 6.64
CA VAL A 565 -26.42 -13.64 7.89
C VAL A 565 -27.03 -12.88 9.06
N TRP A 566 -26.88 -11.55 9.06
CA TRP A 566 -27.50 -10.64 10.03
C TRP A 566 -27.67 -9.24 9.43
N VAL A 567 -28.57 -8.49 10.04
CA VAL A 567 -28.82 -7.06 9.83
C VAL A 567 -28.81 -6.41 11.22
N ALA A 568 -28.17 -5.24 11.34
CA ALA A 568 -28.15 -4.49 12.58
C ALA A 568 -28.55 -3.03 12.32
N GLU A 569 -29.64 -2.61 12.95
CA GLU A 569 -30.14 -1.24 12.91
C GLU A 569 -29.49 -0.42 14.03
N ASP A 570 -28.93 0.74 13.68
CA ASP A 570 -28.43 1.75 14.62
C ASP A 570 -28.38 3.10 13.88
N ASP A 571 -28.80 4.18 14.54
CA ASP A 571 -28.82 5.55 13.99
C ASP A 571 -27.47 5.96 13.38
N MET A 572 -26.35 5.41 13.85
CA MET A 572 -25.02 5.71 13.30
C MET A 572 -24.85 5.27 11.83
N PHE A 573 -25.70 4.37 11.32
CA PHE A 573 -25.65 3.86 9.95
C PHE A 573 -26.57 4.60 8.97
N TYR A 574 -27.38 5.57 9.45
CA TYR A 574 -28.43 6.20 8.65
C TYR A 574 -27.91 6.98 7.44
N ASP A 575 -26.86 7.79 7.64
CA ASP A 575 -26.33 8.65 6.59
C ASP A 575 -25.35 7.90 5.66
N HIS A 576 -24.08 7.84 6.05
CA HIS A 576 -23.01 7.23 5.27
C HIS A 576 -22.06 6.47 6.20
N SER A 577 -21.56 5.33 5.72
CA SER A 577 -20.49 4.59 6.37
C SER A 577 -19.43 4.15 5.38
N ASN A 578 -18.18 4.25 5.82
CA ASN A 578 -17.02 3.71 5.14
C ASN A 578 -16.69 2.36 5.75
N VAL A 579 -16.50 1.35 4.91
CA VAL A 579 -16.12 0.00 5.34
C VAL A 579 -14.74 -0.37 4.77
N ILE A 580 -13.85 -0.84 5.64
CA ILE A 580 -12.51 -1.32 5.28
C ILE A 580 -12.31 -2.73 5.83
N GLY A 581 -11.97 -3.67 4.97
CA GLY A 581 -11.67 -5.05 5.32
C GLY A 581 -10.17 -5.29 5.53
N GLY A 582 -9.85 -6.37 6.25
CA GLY A 582 -8.48 -6.88 6.33
C GLY A 582 -8.43 -8.06 7.29
N ASN A 583 -7.66 -9.12 6.97
CA ASN A 583 -7.33 -10.25 7.87
C ASN A 583 -8.46 -10.76 8.79
N GLY A 584 -9.69 -10.90 8.28
CA GLY A 584 -10.84 -11.38 9.07
C GLY A 584 -11.48 -10.33 9.98
N ARG A 585 -11.21 -9.05 9.74
CA ARG A 585 -11.77 -7.90 10.44
C ARG A 585 -12.42 -6.93 9.47
N VAL A 586 -13.38 -6.18 9.99
CA VAL A 586 -14.02 -5.06 9.31
C VAL A 586 -13.91 -3.83 10.21
N LEU A 587 -13.29 -2.78 9.69
CA LEU A 587 -13.28 -1.45 10.30
C LEU A 587 -14.38 -0.61 9.64
N VAL A 588 -15.26 -0.03 10.47
CA VAL A 588 -16.34 0.84 9.99
C VAL A 588 -16.12 2.25 10.51
N TRP A 589 -16.17 3.23 9.63
CA TRP A 589 -16.12 4.66 9.96
C TRP A 589 -17.41 5.34 9.49
N THR A 590 -18.25 5.75 10.43
CA THR A 590 -19.56 6.34 10.15
C THR A 590 -19.47 7.86 10.00
N GLN A 591 -20.45 8.45 9.32
CA GLN A 591 -20.58 9.89 9.20
C GLN A 591 -20.78 10.59 10.55
N SER A 592 -21.43 9.93 11.51
CA SER A 592 -21.60 10.43 12.87
C SER A 592 -20.28 10.54 13.64
N GLY A 593 -19.24 9.82 13.23
CA GLY A 593 -17.94 9.80 13.88
C GLY A 593 -17.67 8.58 14.76
N ASP A 594 -18.46 7.51 14.59
CA ASP A 594 -18.26 6.24 15.25
C ASP A 594 -17.24 5.39 14.45
N LEU A 595 -16.27 4.82 15.16
CA LEU A 595 -15.29 3.86 14.64
C LEU A 595 -15.56 2.50 15.26
N LEU A 596 -15.94 1.52 14.44
CA LEU A 596 -16.24 0.16 14.87
C LEU A 596 -15.16 -0.80 14.36
N LEU A 597 -14.83 -1.81 15.16
CA LEU A 597 -14.09 -2.98 14.71
C LEU A 597 -14.98 -4.21 14.88
N LEU A 598 -15.17 -4.98 13.81
CA LEU A 598 -16.00 -6.18 13.79
C LEU A 598 -15.16 -7.41 13.47
N ASP A 599 -15.60 -8.57 13.99
CA ASP A 599 -15.13 -9.86 13.50
C ASP A 599 -15.91 -10.24 12.23
N ALA A 600 -15.22 -10.43 11.11
CA ALA A 600 -15.88 -10.79 9.86
C ALA A 600 -16.54 -12.17 9.91
N ALA A 601 -16.08 -13.07 10.80
CA ALA A 601 -16.62 -14.43 10.92
C ALA A 601 -17.87 -14.51 11.83
N ALA A 602 -18.25 -13.42 12.50
CA ALA A 602 -19.37 -13.43 13.42
C ALA A 602 -20.72 -13.62 12.69
N ASN A 603 -21.56 -14.51 13.23
CA ASN A 603 -22.92 -14.75 12.74
C ASN A 603 -23.98 -13.86 13.41
N GLU A 604 -23.54 -12.88 14.22
CA GLU A 604 -24.37 -11.83 14.79
C GLU A 604 -23.58 -10.52 14.79
N PHE A 605 -24.28 -9.39 14.84
CA PHE A 605 -23.63 -8.09 14.99
C PHE A 605 -23.17 -7.91 16.44
N LYS A 606 -21.86 -8.07 16.64
CA LYS A 606 -21.20 -7.84 17.92
C LYS A 606 -19.86 -7.14 17.69
N PRO A 607 -19.82 -5.80 17.75
CA PRO A 607 -18.56 -5.08 17.62
C PRO A 607 -17.55 -5.55 18.67
N ILE A 608 -16.32 -5.80 18.22
CA ILE A 608 -15.16 -6.03 19.09
C ILE A 608 -14.85 -4.74 19.85
N ALA A 609 -14.96 -3.59 19.15
CA ALA A 609 -14.77 -2.27 19.73
C ALA A 609 -15.66 -1.24 19.03
N ARG A 610 -16.03 -0.20 19.79
CA ARG A 610 -16.70 1.02 19.32
C ARG A 610 -16.04 2.21 19.98
N LEU A 611 -15.55 3.17 19.19
CA LEU A 611 -14.86 4.37 19.66
C LEU A 611 -15.40 5.62 18.96
N ARG A 612 -15.22 6.79 19.58
CA ARG A 612 -15.46 8.09 18.96
C ARG A 612 -14.19 8.94 18.97
N PRO A 613 -13.34 8.83 17.93
CA PRO A 613 -11.98 9.41 17.96
C PRO A 613 -11.94 10.94 18.07
N PHE A 614 -13.03 11.63 17.71
CA PHE A 614 -13.18 13.08 17.80
C PHE A 614 -14.05 13.54 19.01
N GLY A 615 -14.44 12.62 19.90
CA GLY A 615 -15.34 12.89 21.03
C GLY A 615 -16.81 12.63 20.70
N GLU A 616 -17.71 12.97 21.64
CA GLU A 616 -19.12 12.57 21.60
C GLU A 616 -20.01 13.32 20.58
N GLY A 617 -19.51 14.43 20.01
CA GLY A 617 -20.25 15.22 19.04
C GLY A 617 -20.31 14.55 17.66
N LYS A 618 -21.40 14.80 16.91
CA LYS A 618 -21.50 14.39 15.50
C LYS A 618 -20.37 15.05 14.70
N VAL A 619 -19.64 14.26 13.92
CA VAL A 619 -18.48 14.73 13.15
C VAL A 619 -18.86 15.24 11.75
N ASP A 620 -19.89 14.67 11.12
CA ASP A 620 -20.30 14.94 9.74
C ASP A 620 -19.16 14.69 8.73
N SER A 621 -18.71 13.44 8.66
CA SER A 621 -17.62 13.02 7.78
C SER A 621 -18.01 11.90 6.80
N MET A 622 -18.13 12.23 5.52
CA MET A 622 -18.21 11.24 4.44
C MET A 622 -16.83 10.81 3.93
N SER A 623 -15.76 11.39 4.50
CA SER A 623 -14.38 11.14 4.08
C SER A 623 -13.95 9.72 4.37
N HIS A 624 -13.65 8.97 3.29
CA HIS A 624 -13.00 7.67 3.40
C HIS A 624 -11.71 7.75 4.23
N PRO A 625 -11.46 6.84 5.18
CA PRO A 625 -10.19 6.76 5.89
C PRO A 625 -9.04 6.31 4.98
N ALA A 626 -7.81 6.60 5.42
CA ALA A 626 -6.60 5.98 4.87
C ALA A 626 -5.82 5.24 5.97
N ILE A 627 -5.24 4.10 5.62
CA ILE A 627 -4.44 3.29 6.55
C ILE A 627 -3.04 3.09 5.97
N VAL A 628 -2.01 3.50 6.73
CA VAL A 628 -0.60 3.33 6.38
C VAL A 628 0.15 2.70 7.54
N GLY A 629 0.54 1.44 7.39
CA GLY A 629 1.06 0.64 8.49
C GLY A 629 0.05 0.60 9.63
N SER A 630 0.44 1.11 10.80
CA SER A 630 -0.40 1.21 11.99
C SER A 630 -1.01 2.60 12.20
N ARG A 631 -0.93 3.47 11.20
CA ARG A 631 -1.53 4.81 11.22
C ARG A 631 -2.87 4.81 10.50
N LEU A 632 -3.89 5.29 11.20
CA LEU A 632 -5.21 5.56 10.67
C LEU A 632 -5.39 7.07 10.50
N TYR A 633 -5.73 7.51 9.30
CA TYR A 633 -6.06 8.91 9.00
C TYR A 633 -7.57 9.07 8.93
N LEU A 634 -8.13 9.84 9.86
CA LEU A 634 -9.55 10.19 9.89
C LEU A 634 -9.70 11.69 9.72
N ARG A 635 -10.73 12.08 8.98
CA ARG A 635 -11.04 13.48 8.71
C ARG A 635 -12.37 13.86 9.33
N GLY A 636 -12.42 15.01 9.98
CA GLY A 636 -13.64 15.78 10.22
C GLY A 636 -13.63 17.08 9.41
N PRO A 637 -14.68 17.92 9.51
CA PRO A 637 -14.79 19.17 8.75
C PRO A 637 -13.70 20.20 9.07
N SER A 638 -13.16 20.18 10.29
CA SER A 638 -12.19 21.16 10.77
C SER A 638 -10.79 20.59 11.02
N GLU A 639 -10.62 19.28 10.93
CA GLU A 639 -9.30 18.64 11.09
C GLU A 639 -9.14 17.32 10.34
N LEU A 640 -7.92 17.05 9.89
CA LEU A 640 -7.43 15.69 9.60
C LEU A 640 -6.58 15.24 10.78
N ALA A 641 -6.88 14.09 11.36
CA ALA A 641 -6.12 13.52 12.47
C ALA A 641 -5.48 12.19 12.08
N CYS A 642 -4.25 11.99 12.54
CA CYS A 642 -3.56 10.72 12.48
C CYS A 642 -3.64 10.04 13.85
N PHE A 643 -4.22 8.84 13.87
CA PHE A 643 -4.35 8.00 15.04
C PHE A 643 -3.47 6.75 14.92
N GLN A 644 -2.99 6.27 16.06
CA GLN A 644 -2.37 4.96 16.16
C GLN A 644 -3.45 3.89 16.26
N LEU A 645 -3.57 3.03 15.25
CA LEU A 645 -4.61 2.00 15.15
C LEU A 645 -4.39 0.82 16.12
N GLY A 646 -3.15 0.65 16.60
CA GLY A 646 -2.69 -0.48 17.40
C GLY A 646 -1.51 -1.19 16.72
N THR A 647 -0.76 -2.00 17.46
CA THR A 647 0.27 -2.89 16.91
C THR A 647 0.03 -4.27 17.50
N ASP A 648 -0.47 -5.18 16.68
CA ASP A 648 -0.37 -6.62 16.97
C ASP A 648 0.99 -7.14 16.49
#